data_AF-A0A956PBL8-F1
#
_entry.id   AF-A0A956PBL8-F1
#
_cell.length_a   1.000
_cell.length_b   1.000
_cell.length_c   1.000
_cell.angle_alpha   90.00
_cell.angle_beta   90.00
_cell.angle_gamma   90.00
#
_symmetry.space_group_name_H-M   'P 1'
#
loop_
_entity.id
_entity.type
_entity.pdbx_description
1 polymer ?
#
loop_
_entity_poly.entity_id
_entity_poly.type
_entity_poly.pdbx_seq_one_letter_code
_entity_poly.pdbx_strand_id
1 'polypeptide(L)'
;PFAVRVLKALFLVKYVDEFKPTARNVGILMRDRLDLDPTRHKREVEAALALLEQESYVQRNGDLYEFLTDEEKDIEQKIKAIGLDASDVTRELSEMLFGEILGGRKAITHEGSGQTFPFTQRIHHALIGREHPLAINLITPYMAPSERGEATLATRSITNNELLIVLREESWLVDELAAYLKTKRYLTRETSTEHREGVTGILRAKGANNDARRRRLLAALRDRISGADLLVRGEKLDLRASDPRGRIEAGFQTLVDRVFTSLGMLRGVAYKEADLDRHLEMTDDGQLTEAEAEVLNRIAANRKNALRSTAKGLIEGFEKPPYGWPEAATLCLIGALIGRGRLEASVSGDPLEGDGLRAALLNATVRPNLNLEPVDAFGASDVMALRRLYQDLFGRTPTSSDGKGLGRETGEAIEELARSVETHLSRDRDYPFVTALIPFRTALAELRGKPASWYVSQLAGKTGDDLAGLKEDLYDPIHAFLNGPQRDILDEARRVLLAEAANLDFVDAALVDRIRTAAEAPDVYRGTKVQGIKADLDRLKSDIRGLVAKERETATADLRALSDQLLASPEFTDAAAAAQGEVRSALTALEDRITQERLIPSIRTVLGGFRRDRYPQLISRLIQSKPQPAPAGGFDDASGGPITPPPKVEIVHLADLGVRFDRPLISSEADVEEYLTTMRAAMLGAVRNGKRITP
;
A
#
# COMPACT_ATOMS: atom_id res chain seq x y z
N PRO A 1 -45.95 53.07 -68.76
CA PRO A 1 -44.72 52.39 -68.27
C PRO A 1 -44.92 50.87 -68.18
N PHE A 2 -43.93 50.07 -68.57
CA PHE A 2 -44.02 48.60 -68.54
C PHE A 2 -44.27 48.06 -67.13
N ALA A 3 -43.60 48.61 -66.11
CA ALA A 3 -43.82 48.28 -64.71
C ALA A 3 -45.28 48.44 -64.24
N VAL A 4 -46.01 49.47 -64.71
CA VAL A 4 -47.43 49.65 -64.37
C VAL A 4 -48.29 48.50 -64.96
N ARG A 5 -47.94 47.99 -66.14
CA ARG A 5 -48.64 46.84 -66.72
C ARG A 5 -48.36 45.57 -65.92
N VAL A 6 -47.11 45.36 -65.51
CA VAL A 6 -46.71 44.23 -64.64
C VAL A 6 -47.47 44.29 -63.31
N LEU A 7 -47.56 45.48 -62.69
CA LEU A 7 -48.31 45.67 -61.46
C LEU A 7 -49.79 45.33 -61.61
N LYS A 8 -50.43 45.78 -62.70
CA LYS A 8 -51.82 45.45 -63.02
C LYS A 8 -52.02 43.94 -63.23
N ALA A 9 -51.08 43.27 -63.89
CA ALA A 9 -51.15 41.82 -64.06
C ALA A 9 -51.08 41.10 -62.71
N LEU A 10 -50.16 41.52 -61.82
CA LEU A 10 -50.06 40.97 -60.46
C LEU A 10 -51.30 41.24 -59.61
N PHE A 11 -51.94 42.40 -59.76
CA PHE A 11 -53.22 42.70 -59.11
C PHE A 11 -54.33 41.74 -59.55
N LEU A 12 -54.44 41.47 -60.86
CA LEU A 12 -55.47 40.58 -61.40
C LEU A 12 -55.31 39.11 -60.94
N VAL A 13 -54.09 38.69 -60.62
CA VAL A 13 -53.81 37.31 -60.20
C VAL A 13 -53.61 37.15 -58.68
N LYS A 14 -53.74 38.21 -57.87
CA LYS A 14 -53.48 38.16 -56.41
C LYS A 14 -54.31 37.10 -55.68
N TYR A 15 -55.56 36.92 -56.09
CA TYR A 15 -56.51 35.97 -55.48
C TYR A 15 -56.76 34.72 -56.34
N VAL A 16 -55.82 34.39 -57.24
CA VAL A 16 -55.88 33.19 -58.10
C VAL A 16 -54.87 32.17 -57.59
N ASP A 17 -55.32 31.27 -56.71
CA ASP A 17 -54.46 30.34 -55.97
C ASP A 17 -53.66 29.38 -56.89
N GLU A 18 -54.20 29.03 -58.05
CA GLU A 18 -53.55 28.15 -59.02
C GLU A 18 -52.38 28.82 -59.76
N PHE A 19 -52.33 30.16 -59.77
CA PHE A 19 -51.30 30.91 -60.48
C PHE A 19 -50.12 31.21 -59.55
N LYS A 20 -48.93 30.74 -59.93
CA LYS A 20 -47.68 31.05 -59.21
C LYS A 20 -46.98 32.25 -59.85
N PRO A 21 -47.01 33.46 -59.26
CA PRO A 21 -46.47 34.67 -59.88
C PRO A 21 -44.94 34.74 -59.80
N THR A 22 -44.25 33.82 -60.48
CA THR A 22 -42.79 33.89 -60.66
C THR A 22 -42.42 34.88 -61.75
N ALA A 23 -41.20 35.42 -61.76
CA ALA A 23 -40.72 36.29 -62.84
C ALA A 23 -40.92 35.66 -64.24
N ARG A 24 -40.74 34.33 -64.33
CA ARG A 24 -41.02 33.55 -65.55
C ARG A 24 -42.51 33.56 -65.91
N ASN A 25 -43.39 33.24 -64.97
CA ASN A 25 -44.83 33.14 -65.24
C ASN A 25 -45.47 34.51 -65.51
N VAL A 26 -45.03 35.55 -64.79
CA VAL A 26 -45.37 36.95 -65.08
C VAL A 26 -44.86 37.30 -66.48
N GLY A 27 -43.64 36.93 -66.83
CA GLY A 27 -43.10 37.16 -68.17
C GLY A 27 -43.94 36.51 -69.27
N ILE A 28 -44.49 35.32 -69.04
CA ILE A 28 -45.42 34.65 -69.98
C ILE A 28 -46.72 35.46 -70.13
N LEU A 29 -47.34 35.88 -69.02
CA LEU A 29 -48.56 36.71 -69.01
C LEU A 29 -48.38 38.06 -69.70
N MET A 30 -47.17 38.60 -69.63
CA MET A 30 -46.84 39.93 -70.14
C MET A 30 -46.46 39.95 -71.63
N ARG A 31 -46.47 38.81 -72.33
CA ARG A 31 -46.20 38.76 -73.78
C ARG A 31 -47.36 39.39 -74.55
N ASP A 32 -47.08 40.41 -75.34
CA ASP A 32 -48.07 41.08 -76.19
C ASP A 32 -47.94 40.75 -77.69
N ARG A 33 -46.86 40.07 -78.10
CA ARG A 33 -46.62 39.61 -79.47
C ARG A 33 -45.75 38.35 -79.51
N LEU A 34 -45.83 37.61 -80.62
CA LEU A 34 -45.18 36.28 -80.76
C LEU A 34 -43.67 36.37 -81.06
N ASP A 35 -43.24 37.48 -81.67
CA ASP A 35 -41.89 37.81 -82.15
C ASP A 35 -40.97 38.46 -81.11
N LEU A 36 -41.33 38.45 -79.82
CA LEU A 36 -40.50 38.97 -78.74
C LEU A 36 -39.23 38.14 -78.50
N ASP A 37 -38.08 38.82 -78.35
CA ASP A 37 -36.85 38.23 -77.81
C ASP A 37 -37.08 37.78 -76.34
N PRO A 38 -37.05 36.47 -76.05
CA PRO A 38 -37.34 35.95 -74.72
C PRO A 38 -36.34 36.43 -73.65
N THR A 39 -35.07 36.63 -74.02
CA THR A 39 -34.01 37.03 -73.08
C THR A 39 -34.19 38.49 -72.69
N ARG A 40 -34.43 39.36 -73.68
CA ARG A 40 -34.68 40.78 -73.43
C ARG A 40 -35.96 40.98 -72.62
N HIS A 41 -37.05 40.30 -73.01
CA HIS A 41 -38.33 40.40 -72.30
C HIS A 41 -38.23 39.95 -70.85
N LYS A 42 -37.52 38.84 -70.59
CA LYS A 42 -37.26 38.37 -69.23
C LYS A 42 -36.55 39.43 -68.39
N ARG A 43 -35.49 40.05 -68.91
CA ARG A 43 -34.76 41.12 -68.21
C ARG A 43 -35.65 42.35 -67.94
N GLU A 44 -36.51 42.71 -68.88
CA GLU A 44 -37.44 43.83 -68.73
C GLU A 44 -38.48 43.55 -67.62
N VAL A 45 -38.98 42.32 -67.54
CA VAL A 45 -39.88 41.85 -66.46
C VAL A 45 -39.17 41.85 -65.11
N GLU A 46 -37.94 41.33 -65.05
CA GLU A 46 -37.14 41.34 -63.81
C GLU A 46 -36.85 42.77 -63.34
N ALA A 47 -36.48 43.68 -64.24
CA ALA A 47 -36.26 45.09 -63.91
C ALA A 47 -37.54 45.78 -63.42
N ALA A 48 -38.69 45.49 -64.05
CA ALA A 48 -39.97 46.00 -63.61
C ALA A 48 -40.37 45.47 -62.23
N LEU A 49 -40.21 44.17 -61.99
CA LEU A 49 -40.49 43.56 -60.68
C LEU A 49 -39.58 44.13 -59.59
N ALA A 50 -38.29 44.30 -59.87
CA ALA A 50 -37.34 44.91 -58.95
C ALA A 50 -37.70 46.36 -58.60
N LEU A 51 -38.10 47.16 -59.60
CA LEU A 51 -38.56 48.54 -59.38
C LEU A 51 -39.82 48.57 -58.51
N LEU A 52 -40.80 47.71 -58.81
CA LEU A 52 -42.05 47.68 -58.05
C LEU A 52 -41.85 47.15 -56.62
N GLU A 53 -40.91 46.22 -56.42
CA GLU A 53 -40.48 45.73 -55.11
C GLU A 53 -39.78 46.86 -54.32
N GLN A 54 -38.88 47.61 -54.95
CA GLN A 54 -38.21 48.77 -54.34
C GLN A 54 -39.22 49.81 -53.83
N GLU A 55 -40.18 50.17 -54.68
CA GLU A 55 -41.26 51.12 -54.40
C GLU A 55 -42.38 50.55 -53.48
N SER A 56 -42.25 49.30 -53.03
CA SER A 56 -43.19 48.61 -52.12
C SER A 56 -44.60 48.42 -52.68
N TYR A 57 -44.76 48.30 -54.00
CA TYR A 57 -46.03 47.90 -54.62
C TYR A 57 -46.20 46.38 -54.71
N VAL A 58 -45.10 45.64 -54.54
CA VAL A 58 -45.04 44.18 -54.61
C VAL A 58 -44.11 43.70 -53.51
N GLN A 59 -44.38 42.52 -52.96
CA GLN A 59 -43.42 41.79 -52.13
C GLN A 59 -42.91 40.57 -52.86
N ARG A 60 -41.67 40.18 -52.53
CA ARG A 60 -41.05 38.94 -52.99
C ARG A 60 -40.95 37.93 -51.84
N ASN A 61 -41.55 36.76 -52.03
CA ASN A 61 -41.49 35.63 -51.10
C ASN A 61 -40.81 34.42 -51.76
N GLY A 62 -39.48 34.37 -51.71
CA GLY A 62 -38.70 33.40 -52.49
C GLY A 62 -38.73 33.79 -53.96
N ASP A 63 -39.37 33.00 -54.82
CA ASP A 63 -39.49 33.30 -56.25
C ASP A 63 -40.86 33.85 -56.66
N LEU A 64 -41.77 34.03 -55.70
CA LEU A 64 -43.14 34.52 -55.94
C LEU A 64 -43.24 36.02 -55.67
N TYR A 65 -43.87 36.74 -56.58
CA TYR A 65 -44.14 38.17 -56.50
C TYR A 65 -45.62 38.40 -56.26
N GLU A 66 -45.96 39.15 -55.21
CA GLU A 66 -47.36 39.39 -54.83
C GLU A 66 -47.66 40.88 -54.72
N PHE A 67 -48.75 41.32 -55.35
CA PHE A 67 -49.25 42.70 -55.25
C PHE A 67 -49.59 43.05 -53.80
N LEU A 68 -49.21 44.26 -53.35
CA LEU A 68 -49.50 44.76 -52.00
C LEU A 68 -50.69 45.73 -52.02
N THR A 69 -51.67 45.51 -51.15
CA THR A 69 -52.73 46.50 -50.85
C THR A 69 -52.16 47.72 -50.14
N ASP A 70 -52.93 48.80 -50.02
CA ASP A 70 -52.48 50.02 -49.33
C ASP A 70 -52.06 49.72 -47.86
N GLU A 71 -52.82 48.89 -47.15
CA GLU A 71 -52.47 48.46 -45.78
C GLU A 71 -51.20 47.60 -45.74
N GLU A 72 -51.03 46.67 -46.68
CA GLU A 72 -49.83 45.83 -46.78
C GLU A 72 -48.59 46.65 -47.16
N LYS A 73 -48.77 47.66 -48.01
CA LYS A 73 -47.71 48.60 -48.42
C LYS A 73 -47.25 49.47 -47.27
N ASP A 74 -48.17 50.00 -46.46
CA ASP A 74 -47.83 50.76 -45.25
C ASP A 74 -47.00 49.92 -44.28
N ILE A 75 -47.39 48.65 -44.09
CA ILE A 75 -46.64 47.69 -43.27
C ILE A 75 -45.25 47.41 -43.87
N GLU A 76 -45.16 47.17 -45.17
CA GLU A 76 -43.90 46.91 -45.86
C GLU A 76 -42.93 48.08 -45.75
N GLN A 77 -43.41 49.32 -45.90
CA GLN A 77 -42.60 50.52 -45.71
C GLN A 77 -42.10 50.64 -44.26
N LYS A 78 -42.94 50.35 -43.26
CA LYS A 78 -42.54 50.30 -41.85
C LYS A 78 -41.47 49.25 -41.59
N ILE A 79 -41.59 48.06 -42.17
CA ILE A 79 -40.57 47.00 -42.08
C ILE A 79 -39.24 47.47 -42.70
N LYS A 80 -39.27 48.05 -43.90
CA LYS A 80 -38.07 48.56 -44.59
C LYS A 80 -37.35 49.64 -43.79
N ALA A 81 -38.10 50.51 -43.12
CA ALA A 81 -37.60 51.59 -42.27
C ALA A 81 -36.95 51.13 -40.95
N ILE A 82 -37.07 49.84 -40.58
CA ILE A 82 -36.39 49.31 -39.40
C ILE A 82 -34.87 49.30 -39.64
N GLY A 83 -34.16 49.96 -38.73
CA GLY A 83 -32.71 49.86 -38.61
C GLY A 83 -32.29 48.49 -38.08
N LEU A 84 -31.19 47.96 -38.63
CA LEU A 84 -30.54 46.75 -38.15
C LEU A 84 -29.17 47.09 -37.59
N ASP A 85 -28.88 46.48 -36.45
CA ASP A 85 -27.58 46.60 -35.79
C ASP A 85 -26.71 45.39 -36.17
N ALA A 86 -25.38 45.54 -36.21
CA ALA A 86 -24.48 44.43 -36.52
C ALA A 86 -24.59 43.25 -35.53
N SER A 87 -25.01 43.55 -34.29
CA SER A 87 -25.29 42.56 -33.25
C SER A 87 -26.51 41.68 -33.55
N ASP A 88 -27.52 42.22 -34.25
CA ASP A 88 -28.70 41.44 -34.65
C ASP A 88 -28.32 40.32 -35.63
N VAL A 89 -27.48 40.67 -36.60
CA VAL A 89 -26.94 39.74 -37.60
C VAL A 89 -26.05 38.70 -36.94
N THR A 90 -25.13 39.16 -36.08
CA THR A 90 -24.22 38.29 -35.32
C THR A 90 -24.98 37.26 -34.50
N ARG A 91 -26.02 37.68 -33.78
CA ARG A 91 -26.85 36.81 -32.94
C ARG A 91 -27.61 35.77 -33.76
N GLU A 92 -28.22 36.15 -34.86
CA GLU A 92 -28.98 35.21 -35.68
C GLU A 92 -28.07 34.20 -36.39
N LEU A 93 -26.93 34.66 -36.95
CA LEU A 93 -25.93 33.76 -37.54
C LEU A 93 -25.35 32.78 -36.51
N SER A 94 -25.13 33.26 -35.28
CA SER A 94 -24.71 32.41 -34.17
C SER A 94 -25.71 31.32 -33.85
N GLU A 95 -27.01 31.66 -33.77
CA GLU A 95 -28.07 30.69 -33.52
C GLU A 95 -28.15 29.64 -34.65
N MET A 96 -28.08 30.09 -35.91
CA MET A 96 -28.11 29.19 -37.05
C MET A 96 -26.89 28.26 -37.08
N LEU A 97 -25.67 28.78 -36.86
CA LEU A 97 -24.44 27.98 -36.91
C LEU A 97 -24.27 27.08 -35.66
N PHE A 98 -24.18 27.70 -34.48
CA PHE A 98 -23.82 27.00 -33.25
C PHE A 98 -25.02 26.29 -32.62
N GLY A 99 -26.22 26.89 -32.70
CA GLY A 99 -27.45 26.29 -32.19
C GLY A 99 -27.97 25.16 -33.09
N GLU A 100 -28.14 25.43 -34.39
CA GLU A 100 -28.85 24.51 -35.28
C GLU A 100 -27.94 23.61 -36.13
N ILE A 101 -26.84 24.12 -36.69
CA ILE A 101 -25.94 23.32 -37.56
C ILE A 101 -25.03 22.43 -36.71
N LEU A 102 -24.40 22.98 -35.67
CA LEU A 102 -23.59 22.21 -34.71
C LEU A 102 -24.43 21.55 -33.60
N GLY A 103 -25.73 21.83 -33.54
CA GLY A 103 -26.67 21.21 -32.59
C GLY A 103 -26.42 21.61 -31.14
N GLY A 104 -26.01 22.85 -30.89
CA GLY A 104 -25.78 23.38 -29.54
C GLY A 104 -24.48 22.90 -28.89
N ARG A 105 -23.61 22.19 -29.62
CA ARG A 105 -22.30 21.74 -29.11
C ARG A 105 -21.42 22.93 -28.76
N LYS A 106 -20.77 22.85 -27.60
CA LYS A 106 -19.78 23.83 -27.12
C LYS A 106 -18.36 23.26 -27.06
N ALA A 107 -18.22 21.97 -27.37
CA ALA A 107 -16.96 21.25 -27.39
C ALA A 107 -17.00 20.14 -28.45
N ILE A 108 -15.83 19.77 -28.97
CA ILE A 108 -15.65 18.70 -29.96
C ILE A 108 -14.61 17.71 -29.42
N THR A 109 -14.90 16.43 -29.52
CA THR A 109 -13.96 15.35 -29.15
C THR A 109 -12.94 15.15 -30.27
N HIS A 110 -11.66 15.20 -29.90
CA HIS A 110 -10.56 14.92 -30.80
C HIS A 110 -10.40 13.40 -30.98
N GLU A 111 -10.41 12.93 -32.22
CA GLU A 111 -10.44 11.48 -32.52
C GLU A 111 -9.13 10.79 -32.14
N GLY A 112 -7.98 11.44 -32.36
CA GLY A 112 -6.68 10.83 -32.08
C GLY A 112 -6.33 10.72 -30.59
N SER A 113 -6.83 11.65 -29.75
CA SER A 113 -6.53 11.66 -28.31
C SER A 113 -7.70 11.23 -27.43
N GLY A 114 -8.93 11.17 -27.97
CA GLY A 114 -10.15 10.93 -27.20
C GLY A 114 -10.56 12.10 -26.27
N GLN A 115 -9.82 13.21 -26.28
CA GLN A 115 -10.06 14.36 -25.41
C GLN A 115 -11.12 15.30 -26.00
N THR A 116 -11.97 15.85 -25.14
CA THR A 116 -12.97 16.84 -25.55
C THR A 116 -12.46 18.26 -25.35
N PHE A 117 -12.37 19.03 -26.43
CA PHE A 117 -11.89 20.41 -26.42
C PHE A 117 -13.06 21.40 -26.54
N PRO A 118 -13.26 22.29 -25.55
CA PRO A 118 -14.20 23.39 -25.70
C PRO A 118 -13.68 24.41 -26.71
N PHE A 119 -14.59 25.10 -27.40
CA PHE A 119 -14.22 26.10 -28.38
C PHE A 119 -14.98 27.41 -28.18
N THR A 120 -14.30 28.51 -28.50
CA THR A 120 -14.87 29.84 -28.56
C THR A 120 -15.75 29.97 -29.79
N GLN A 121 -16.93 30.56 -29.61
CA GLN A 121 -17.84 30.87 -30.71
C GLN A 121 -17.59 32.31 -31.18
N ARG A 122 -17.33 32.48 -32.48
CA ARG A 122 -17.15 33.80 -33.09
C ARG A 122 -17.95 33.93 -34.38
N ILE A 123 -18.49 35.12 -34.61
CA ILE A 123 -19.09 35.52 -35.88
C ILE A 123 -18.49 36.88 -36.20
N HIS A 124 -17.91 37.04 -37.39
CA HIS A 124 -17.20 38.27 -37.76
C HIS A 124 -16.18 38.69 -36.70
N HIS A 125 -15.53 37.70 -36.09
CA HIS A 125 -14.57 37.86 -34.98
C HIS A 125 -15.13 38.38 -33.65
N ALA A 126 -16.41 38.75 -33.58
CA ALA A 126 -17.06 39.09 -32.32
C ALA A 126 -17.18 37.83 -31.46
N LEU A 127 -16.73 37.92 -30.20
CA LEU A 127 -16.82 36.85 -29.21
C LEU A 127 -18.28 36.61 -28.80
N ILE A 128 -18.68 35.35 -28.75
CA ILE A 128 -19.99 34.92 -28.29
C ILE A 128 -19.81 33.94 -27.13
N GLY A 129 -20.33 34.33 -25.95
CA GLY A 129 -20.24 33.51 -24.75
C GLY A 129 -18.85 33.50 -24.13
N ARG A 130 -18.35 32.30 -23.80
CA ARG A 130 -17.09 32.10 -23.07
C ARG A 130 -15.93 31.92 -24.03
N GLU A 131 -14.79 32.51 -23.68
CA GLU A 131 -13.54 32.33 -24.41
C GLU A 131 -12.79 31.06 -23.95
N HIS A 132 -12.23 30.37 -24.94
CA HIS A 132 -11.50 29.10 -24.86
C HIS A 132 -10.26 29.16 -25.77
N PRO A 133 -9.25 28.29 -25.56
CA PRO A 133 -7.98 28.33 -26.32
C PRO A 133 -8.13 28.13 -27.83
N LEU A 134 -9.16 27.39 -28.25
CA LEU A 134 -9.49 27.17 -29.66
C LEU A 134 -10.77 27.91 -30.01
N ALA A 135 -10.93 28.33 -31.27
CA ALA A 135 -12.13 29.04 -31.71
C ALA A 135 -12.65 28.56 -33.06
N ILE A 136 -13.96 28.68 -33.26
CA ILE A 136 -14.62 28.54 -34.56
C ILE A 136 -15.24 29.89 -34.89
N ASN A 137 -14.90 30.41 -36.08
CA ASN A 137 -15.28 31.76 -36.47
C ASN A 137 -15.90 31.77 -37.88
N LEU A 138 -17.15 32.23 -37.98
CA LEU A 138 -17.84 32.38 -39.25
C LEU A 138 -17.64 33.77 -39.84
N ILE A 139 -17.13 33.82 -41.06
CA ILE A 139 -16.97 35.04 -41.85
C ILE A 139 -17.96 34.99 -43.02
N THR A 140 -18.97 35.85 -42.96
CA THR A 140 -19.99 36.00 -44.01
C THR A 140 -19.79 37.28 -44.83
N PRO A 141 -20.43 37.42 -46.01
CA PRO A 141 -20.34 38.63 -46.83
C PRO A 141 -20.92 39.90 -46.18
N TYR A 142 -21.59 39.79 -45.03
CA TYR A 142 -22.02 40.95 -44.23
C TYR A 142 -20.83 41.79 -43.73
N MET A 143 -19.65 41.17 -43.65
CA MET A 143 -18.40 41.83 -43.28
C MET A 143 -17.79 42.57 -44.47
N ALA A 144 -17.19 43.74 -44.21
CA ALA A 144 -16.60 44.59 -45.25
C ALA A 144 -15.56 43.83 -46.10
N PRO A 145 -15.56 44.00 -47.44
CA PRO A 145 -14.61 43.29 -48.32
C PRO A 145 -13.13 43.50 -47.96
N SER A 146 -12.77 44.69 -47.45
CA SER A 146 -11.41 45.01 -46.99
C SER A 146 -10.93 44.11 -45.84
N GLU A 147 -11.85 43.64 -45.01
CA GLU A 147 -11.54 42.79 -43.86
C GLU A 147 -11.65 41.29 -44.18
N ARG A 148 -12.26 40.94 -45.32
CA ARG A 148 -12.37 39.56 -45.85
C ARG A 148 -11.22 39.13 -46.76
N GLY A 149 -10.19 39.97 -46.91
CA GLY A 149 -9.02 39.65 -47.73
C GLY A 149 -8.31 38.38 -47.24
N GLU A 150 -7.92 37.52 -48.18
CA GLU A 150 -7.33 36.21 -47.88
C GLU A 150 -6.08 36.31 -46.99
N ALA A 151 -5.19 37.26 -47.25
CA ALA A 151 -3.99 37.50 -46.43
C ALA A 151 -4.32 37.95 -44.99
N THR A 152 -5.34 38.80 -44.82
CA THR A 152 -5.80 39.29 -43.51
C THR A 152 -6.37 38.13 -42.69
N LEU A 153 -7.22 37.32 -43.30
CA LEU A 153 -7.83 36.16 -42.66
C LEU A 153 -6.80 35.06 -42.34
N ALA A 154 -5.86 34.80 -43.25
CA ALA A 154 -4.78 33.85 -43.03
C ALA A 154 -3.91 34.23 -41.82
N THR A 155 -3.47 35.49 -41.75
CA THR A 155 -2.69 36.02 -40.62
C THR A 155 -3.46 35.89 -39.31
N ARG A 156 -4.76 36.17 -39.34
CA ARG A 156 -5.60 36.09 -38.14
C ARG A 156 -5.78 34.67 -37.62
N SER A 157 -5.98 33.71 -38.53
CA SER A 157 -6.07 32.29 -38.18
C SER A 157 -4.78 31.76 -37.53
N ILE A 158 -3.62 32.32 -37.89
CA ILE A 158 -2.33 32.01 -37.24
C ILE A 158 -2.30 32.54 -35.80
N THR A 159 -2.68 33.80 -35.60
CA THR A 159 -2.51 34.48 -34.30
C THR A 159 -3.51 34.01 -33.24
N ASN A 160 -4.74 33.68 -33.64
CA ASN A 160 -5.85 33.45 -32.70
C ASN A 160 -6.22 31.97 -32.49
N ASN A 161 -5.45 31.01 -33.03
CA ASN A 161 -5.76 29.57 -32.96
C ASN A 161 -7.23 29.27 -33.33
N GLU A 162 -7.68 29.82 -34.46
CA GLU A 162 -9.08 29.75 -34.88
C GLU A 162 -9.27 29.02 -36.22
N LEU A 163 -10.32 28.22 -36.28
CA LEU A 163 -10.89 27.68 -37.51
C LEU A 163 -11.78 28.76 -38.13
N LEU A 164 -11.34 29.32 -39.25
CA LEU A 164 -12.15 30.27 -40.02
C LEU A 164 -13.02 29.52 -41.02
N ILE A 165 -14.31 29.80 -41.02
CA ILE A 165 -15.27 29.36 -42.04
C ILE A 165 -15.58 30.58 -42.89
N VAL A 166 -15.04 30.64 -44.11
CA VAL A 166 -15.17 31.81 -44.98
C VAL A 166 -16.18 31.51 -46.07
N LEU A 167 -17.35 32.16 -45.97
CA LEU A 167 -18.38 32.08 -47.00
C LEU A 167 -17.98 32.93 -48.21
N ARG A 168 -18.23 32.40 -49.41
CA ARG A 168 -18.04 33.13 -50.67
C ARG A 168 -19.01 34.32 -50.75
N GLU A 169 -18.62 35.32 -51.53
CA GLU A 169 -19.41 36.55 -51.68
C GLU A 169 -20.72 36.30 -52.43
N GLU A 170 -21.84 36.55 -51.76
CA GLU A 170 -23.19 36.41 -52.30
C GLU A 170 -24.11 37.49 -51.76
N SER A 171 -24.59 38.38 -52.64
CA SER A 171 -25.50 39.47 -52.27
C SER A 171 -26.82 38.98 -51.70
N TRP A 172 -27.36 37.88 -52.26
CA TRP A 172 -28.66 37.33 -51.88
C TRP A 172 -28.75 36.96 -50.39
N LEU A 173 -27.71 36.34 -49.82
CA LEU A 173 -27.73 35.91 -48.41
C LEU A 173 -27.79 37.12 -47.46
N VAL A 174 -27.10 38.20 -47.81
CA VAL A 174 -27.08 39.45 -47.04
C VAL A 174 -28.45 40.11 -47.09
N ASP A 175 -29.04 40.24 -48.29
CA ASP A 175 -30.33 40.88 -48.50
C ASP A 175 -31.47 40.12 -47.80
N GLU A 176 -31.50 38.79 -47.94
CA GLU A 176 -32.52 37.94 -47.32
C GLU A 176 -32.42 37.91 -45.80
N LEU A 177 -31.20 37.86 -45.25
CA LEU A 177 -30.99 37.90 -43.81
C LEU A 177 -31.42 39.25 -43.23
N ALA A 178 -31.10 40.35 -43.92
CA ALA A 178 -31.56 41.68 -43.52
C ALA A 178 -33.10 41.78 -43.57
N ALA A 179 -33.74 41.32 -44.64
CA ALA A 179 -35.20 41.29 -44.74
C ALA A 179 -35.85 40.45 -43.63
N TYR A 180 -35.26 39.30 -43.32
CA TYR A 180 -35.72 38.44 -42.21
C TYR A 180 -35.66 39.15 -40.86
N LEU A 181 -34.51 39.77 -40.54
CA LEU A 181 -34.29 40.44 -39.26
C LEU A 181 -35.18 41.67 -39.10
N LYS A 182 -35.35 42.48 -40.16
CA LYS A 182 -36.27 43.62 -40.14
C LYS A 182 -37.70 43.18 -39.87
N THR A 183 -38.16 42.16 -40.60
CA THR A 183 -39.52 41.61 -40.43
C THR A 183 -39.71 41.02 -39.03
N LYS A 184 -38.74 40.25 -38.52
CA LYS A 184 -38.76 39.70 -37.16
C LYS A 184 -38.90 40.81 -36.12
N ARG A 185 -38.05 41.84 -36.22
CA ARG A 185 -38.05 42.99 -35.29
C ARG A 185 -39.35 43.80 -35.37
N TYR A 186 -39.93 43.94 -36.55
CA TYR A 186 -41.25 44.56 -36.72
C TYR A 186 -42.33 43.76 -36.01
N LEU A 187 -42.44 42.47 -36.33
CA LEU A 187 -43.47 41.58 -35.78
C LEU A 187 -43.40 41.51 -34.26
N THR A 188 -42.20 41.44 -33.67
CA THR A 188 -42.03 41.46 -32.21
C THR A 188 -42.55 42.76 -31.57
N ARG A 189 -42.42 43.91 -32.25
CA ARG A 189 -42.94 45.20 -31.75
C ARG A 189 -44.46 45.28 -31.86
N GLU A 190 -45.02 44.85 -32.98
CA GLU A 190 -46.47 44.91 -33.22
C GLU A 190 -47.26 43.85 -32.46
N THR A 191 -46.62 42.77 -32.00
CA THR A 191 -47.28 41.73 -31.17
C THR A 191 -47.84 42.30 -29.86
N SER A 192 -47.27 43.39 -29.36
CA SER A 192 -47.71 44.07 -28.12
C SER A 192 -48.77 45.16 -28.35
N THR A 193 -49.24 45.36 -29.59
CA THR A 193 -50.16 46.43 -29.98
C THR A 193 -51.48 45.84 -30.46
N GLU A 194 -52.61 46.40 -30.03
CA GLU A 194 -53.92 46.01 -30.57
C GLU A 194 -54.13 46.59 -31.98
N HIS A 195 -54.52 45.73 -32.92
CA HIS A 195 -54.75 46.09 -34.31
C HIS A 195 -56.15 45.65 -34.76
N ARG A 196 -56.66 46.26 -35.84
CA ARG A 196 -57.89 45.81 -36.51
C ARG A 196 -57.68 44.41 -37.09
N GLU A 197 -58.75 43.63 -37.18
CA GLU A 197 -58.70 42.21 -37.61
C GLU A 197 -58.00 42.01 -38.97
N GLY A 198 -58.22 42.91 -39.94
CA GLY A 198 -57.53 42.89 -41.25
C GLY A 198 -56.00 43.03 -41.13
N VAL A 199 -55.54 43.99 -40.32
CA VAL A 199 -54.10 44.19 -40.04
C VAL A 199 -53.51 43.01 -39.29
N THR A 200 -54.23 42.44 -38.32
CA THR A 200 -53.80 41.22 -37.62
C THR A 200 -53.62 40.04 -38.57
N GLY A 201 -54.52 39.89 -39.56
CA GLY A 201 -54.39 38.90 -40.64
C GLY A 201 -53.11 39.09 -41.46
N ILE A 202 -52.81 40.33 -41.86
CA ILE A 202 -51.59 40.67 -42.61
C ILE A 202 -50.33 40.35 -41.78
N LEU A 203 -50.30 40.72 -40.50
CA LEU A 203 -49.16 40.44 -39.60
C LEU A 203 -48.92 38.93 -39.44
N ARG A 204 -49.99 38.12 -39.31
CA ARG A 204 -49.88 36.65 -39.27
C ARG A 204 -49.30 36.09 -40.56
N ALA A 205 -49.76 36.56 -41.73
CA ALA A 205 -49.22 36.15 -43.03
C ALA A 205 -47.74 36.54 -43.18
N LYS A 206 -47.36 37.74 -42.76
CA LYS A 206 -45.96 38.19 -42.70
C LYS A 206 -45.12 37.29 -41.79
N GLY A 207 -45.64 36.90 -40.62
CA GLY A 207 -45.00 35.95 -39.71
C GLY A 207 -44.72 34.60 -40.38
N ALA A 208 -45.74 33.98 -40.96
CA ALA A 208 -45.59 32.70 -41.66
C ALA A 208 -44.59 32.76 -42.83
N ASN A 209 -44.61 33.85 -43.60
CA ASN A 209 -43.65 34.09 -44.67
C ASN A 209 -42.22 34.28 -44.12
N ASN A 210 -42.07 34.96 -42.99
CA ASN A 210 -40.78 35.17 -42.35
C ASN A 210 -40.20 33.87 -41.77
N ASP A 211 -41.03 32.99 -41.23
CA ASP A 211 -40.62 31.65 -40.79
C ASP A 211 -40.15 30.79 -41.96
N ALA A 212 -40.86 30.85 -43.09
CA ALA A 212 -40.43 30.20 -44.32
C ALA A 212 -39.10 30.79 -44.85
N ARG A 213 -38.93 32.12 -44.77
CA ARG A 213 -37.67 32.80 -45.11
C ARG A 213 -36.53 32.30 -44.26
N ARG A 214 -36.72 32.17 -42.94
CA ARG A 214 -35.72 31.62 -42.01
C ARG A 214 -35.32 30.19 -42.37
N ARG A 215 -36.29 29.32 -42.67
CA ARG A 215 -36.01 27.93 -43.09
C ARG A 215 -35.16 27.88 -44.36
N ARG A 216 -35.43 28.75 -45.34
CA ARG A 216 -34.61 28.88 -46.56
C ARG A 216 -33.21 29.41 -46.25
N LEU A 217 -33.08 30.43 -45.40
CA LEU A 217 -31.79 30.98 -44.96
C LEU A 217 -30.93 29.91 -44.30
N LEU A 218 -31.49 29.12 -43.38
CA LEU A 218 -30.77 28.03 -42.72
C LEU A 218 -30.33 26.95 -43.72
N ALA A 219 -31.21 26.56 -44.65
CA ALA A 219 -30.87 25.59 -45.69
C ALA A 219 -29.75 26.11 -46.62
N ALA A 220 -29.82 27.38 -47.01
CA ALA A 220 -28.77 28.02 -47.81
C ALA A 220 -27.46 28.11 -47.03
N LEU A 221 -27.48 28.49 -45.75
CA LEU A 221 -26.28 28.55 -44.92
C LEU A 221 -25.60 27.18 -44.80
N ARG A 222 -26.37 26.10 -44.63
CA ARG A 222 -25.85 24.72 -44.63
C ARG A 222 -25.12 24.39 -45.93
N ASP A 223 -25.74 24.70 -47.06
CA ASP A 223 -25.14 24.48 -48.38
C ASP A 223 -23.86 25.33 -48.56
N ARG A 224 -23.89 26.61 -48.16
CA ARG A 224 -22.71 27.49 -48.27
C ARG A 224 -21.55 27.10 -47.38
N ILE A 225 -21.81 26.60 -46.18
CA ILE A 225 -20.75 26.06 -45.31
C ILE A 225 -20.15 24.80 -45.95
N SER A 226 -20.96 24.00 -46.65
CA SER A 226 -20.48 22.80 -47.36
C SER A 226 -19.50 23.15 -48.48
N GLY A 227 -19.67 24.30 -49.13
CA GLY A 227 -18.76 24.84 -50.15
C GLY A 227 -17.82 25.95 -49.68
N ALA A 228 -17.72 26.21 -48.38
CA ALA A 228 -16.90 27.29 -47.83
C ALA A 228 -15.41 26.92 -47.80
N ASP A 229 -14.56 27.95 -47.86
CA ASP A 229 -13.13 27.82 -47.58
C ASP A 229 -12.96 27.74 -46.05
N LEU A 230 -12.37 26.64 -45.56
CA LEU A 230 -11.98 26.50 -44.16
C LEU A 230 -10.49 26.82 -44.04
N LEU A 231 -10.12 27.72 -43.13
CA LEU A 231 -8.72 28.05 -42.88
C LEU A 231 -8.29 27.73 -41.45
N VAL A 232 -7.09 27.16 -41.33
CA VAL A 232 -6.42 26.89 -40.04
C VAL A 232 -4.95 27.24 -40.16
N ARG A 233 -4.48 28.13 -39.27
CA ARG A 233 -3.09 28.61 -39.22
C ARG A 233 -2.57 29.10 -40.57
N GLY A 234 -3.40 29.84 -41.28
CA GLY A 234 -3.02 30.52 -42.53
C GLY A 234 -3.14 29.67 -43.80
N GLU A 235 -3.51 28.39 -43.68
CA GLU A 235 -3.70 27.51 -44.83
C GLU A 235 -5.17 27.15 -45.02
N LYS A 236 -5.59 27.03 -46.28
CA LYS A 236 -6.90 26.49 -46.66
C LYS A 236 -6.88 24.97 -46.54
N LEU A 237 -7.92 24.41 -45.92
CA LEU A 237 -8.08 22.97 -45.73
C LEU A 237 -8.80 22.34 -46.92
N ASP A 238 -8.23 21.25 -47.44
CA ASP A 238 -8.90 20.38 -48.40
C ASP A 238 -9.56 19.20 -47.67
N LEU A 239 -10.86 19.34 -47.40
CA LEU A 239 -11.64 18.37 -46.64
C LEU A 239 -12.58 17.57 -47.56
N ARG A 240 -12.56 16.24 -47.41
CA ARG A 240 -13.40 15.30 -48.18
C ARG A 240 -14.86 15.27 -47.75
N ALA A 241 -15.18 15.75 -46.55
CA ALA A 241 -16.56 15.78 -46.05
C ALA A 241 -17.39 16.77 -46.87
N SER A 242 -18.61 16.36 -47.23
CA SER A 242 -19.59 17.19 -47.94
C SER A 242 -20.67 17.75 -47.02
N ASP A 243 -20.85 17.18 -45.83
CA ASP A 243 -21.82 17.68 -44.87
C ASP A 243 -21.24 18.85 -44.05
N PRO A 244 -22.01 19.90 -43.77
CA PRO A 244 -21.47 21.13 -43.18
C PRO A 244 -20.95 20.90 -41.76
N ARG A 245 -21.58 20.02 -40.99
CA ARG A 245 -21.16 19.72 -39.63
C ARG A 245 -19.86 18.91 -39.61
N GLY A 246 -19.78 17.84 -40.37
CA GLY A 246 -18.59 17.00 -40.50
C GLY A 246 -17.39 17.77 -41.04
N ARG A 247 -17.59 18.71 -41.97
CA ARG A 247 -16.52 19.64 -42.41
C ARG A 247 -15.99 20.49 -41.27
N ILE A 248 -16.87 21.08 -40.46
CA ILE A 248 -16.45 21.89 -39.32
C ILE A 248 -15.72 21.02 -38.28
N GLU A 249 -16.26 19.86 -37.96
CA GLU A 249 -15.64 18.92 -37.00
C GLU A 249 -14.26 18.46 -37.49
N ALA A 250 -14.11 18.08 -38.77
CA ALA A 250 -12.82 17.69 -39.37
C ALA A 250 -11.81 18.86 -39.43
N GLY A 251 -12.28 20.05 -39.77
CA GLY A 251 -11.45 21.27 -39.71
C GLY A 251 -10.99 21.57 -38.28
N PHE A 252 -11.84 21.29 -37.30
CA PHE A 252 -11.51 21.44 -35.89
C PHE A 252 -10.50 20.38 -35.40
N GLN A 253 -10.58 19.13 -35.88
CA GLN A 253 -9.53 18.12 -35.63
C GLN A 253 -8.16 18.66 -36.10
N THR A 254 -8.10 19.19 -37.32
CA THR A 254 -6.86 19.76 -37.88
C THR A 254 -6.37 20.97 -37.08
N LEU A 255 -7.28 21.78 -36.54
CA LEU A 255 -6.92 22.88 -35.65
C LEU A 255 -6.27 22.36 -34.35
N VAL A 256 -6.83 21.34 -33.72
CA VAL A 256 -6.27 20.70 -32.52
C VAL A 256 -4.86 20.20 -32.81
N ASP A 257 -4.66 19.43 -33.88
CA ASP A 257 -3.35 18.86 -34.25
C ASP A 257 -2.27 19.92 -34.49
N ARG A 258 -2.64 21.04 -35.13
CA ARG A 258 -1.70 22.10 -35.48
C ARG A 258 -1.43 23.07 -34.33
N VAL A 259 -2.34 23.19 -33.36
CA VAL A 259 -2.16 24.05 -32.18
C VAL A 259 -1.45 23.28 -31.06
N PHE A 260 -1.79 22.01 -30.87
CA PHE A 260 -1.26 21.16 -29.81
C PHE A 260 -0.32 20.08 -30.37
N THR A 261 0.82 20.51 -30.93
CA THR A 261 1.80 19.62 -31.57
C THR A 261 2.40 18.57 -30.62
N SER A 262 2.40 18.82 -29.31
CA SER A 262 2.94 17.92 -28.28
C SER A 262 1.86 17.04 -27.63
N LEU A 263 0.63 17.05 -28.13
CA LEU A 263 -0.44 16.19 -27.64
C LEU A 263 -0.15 14.70 -27.87
N GLY A 264 0.55 14.39 -28.97
CA GLY A 264 0.96 13.03 -29.33
C GLY A 264 1.87 12.34 -28.32
N MET A 265 2.53 13.10 -27.43
CA MET A 265 3.38 12.55 -26.36
C MET A 265 2.62 11.62 -25.40
N LEU A 266 1.29 11.82 -25.27
CA LEU A 266 0.41 10.97 -24.47
C LEU A 266 0.07 9.62 -25.15
N ARG A 267 0.50 9.40 -26.40
CA ARG A 267 0.32 8.15 -27.17
C ARG A 267 -1.13 7.64 -27.24
N GLY A 268 -2.12 8.55 -27.22
CA GLY A 268 -3.53 8.20 -27.28
C GLY A 268 -4.10 7.56 -26.00
N VAL A 269 -3.36 7.61 -24.88
CA VAL A 269 -3.85 7.13 -23.58
C VAL A 269 -4.86 8.12 -23.01
N ALA A 270 -6.07 7.65 -22.71
CA ALA A 270 -7.09 8.44 -22.04
C ALA A 270 -6.89 8.38 -20.52
N TYR A 271 -6.31 9.44 -19.95
CA TYR A 271 -6.09 9.55 -18.50
C TYR A 271 -7.37 9.99 -17.78
N LYS A 272 -7.70 9.30 -16.69
CA LYS A 272 -8.76 9.68 -15.76
C LYS A 272 -8.20 9.90 -14.37
N GLU A 273 -8.89 10.69 -13.56
CA GLU A 273 -8.52 10.93 -12.16
C GLU A 273 -8.46 9.62 -11.35
N ALA A 274 -9.31 8.64 -11.67
CA ALA A 274 -9.32 7.32 -11.06
C ALA A 274 -8.05 6.48 -11.32
N ASP A 275 -7.26 6.83 -12.35
CA ASP A 275 -6.02 6.13 -12.67
C ASP A 275 -4.85 6.59 -11.79
N LEU A 276 -5.03 7.67 -11.01
CA LEU A 276 -3.97 8.27 -10.19
C LEU A 276 -3.35 7.27 -9.20
N ASP A 277 -4.18 6.44 -8.56
CA ASP A 277 -3.72 5.48 -7.54
C ASP A 277 -2.76 4.45 -8.15
N ARG A 278 -3.12 3.93 -9.33
CA ARG A 278 -2.25 3.02 -10.09
C ARG A 278 -0.90 3.66 -10.44
N HIS A 279 -0.90 4.95 -10.75
CA HIS A 279 0.33 5.68 -11.07
C HIS A 279 1.17 6.00 -9.83
N LEU A 280 0.56 6.29 -8.68
CA LEU A 280 1.27 6.50 -7.42
C LEU A 280 1.93 5.22 -6.89
N GLU A 281 1.32 4.06 -7.16
CA GLU A 281 1.87 2.73 -6.80
C GLU A 281 2.93 2.21 -7.79
N MET A 282 3.24 2.98 -8.85
CA MET A 282 4.14 2.53 -9.91
C MET A 282 5.60 2.59 -9.42
N THR A 283 6.15 1.44 -9.05
CA THR A 283 7.52 1.30 -8.50
C THR A 283 8.56 0.84 -9.53
N ASP A 284 8.15 0.55 -10.76
CA ASP A 284 9.05 0.08 -11.81
C ASP A 284 9.96 1.21 -12.33
N ASP A 285 11.27 0.96 -12.25
CA ASP A 285 12.36 1.84 -12.69
C ASP A 285 12.59 1.81 -14.22
N GLY A 286 11.65 1.23 -14.97
CA GLY A 286 11.64 1.19 -16.43
C GLY A 286 11.81 2.56 -17.11
N GLN A 287 12.12 2.52 -18.41
CA GLN A 287 12.42 3.72 -19.19
C GLN A 287 11.27 4.74 -19.13
N LEU A 288 11.62 6.00 -18.82
CA LEU A 288 10.66 7.10 -18.79
C LEU A 288 9.98 7.25 -20.15
N THR A 289 8.67 7.47 -20.12
CA THR A 289 7.91 7.89 -21.30
C THR A 289 8.33 9.30 -21.72
N GLU A 290 8.06 9.66 -22.98
CA GLU A 290 8.32 11.00 -23.49
C GLU A 290 7.61 12.09 -22.67
N ALA A 291 6.36 11.83 -22.25
CA ALA A 291 5.59 12.75 -21.42
C ALA A 291 6.17 12.89 -20.00
N GLU A 292 6.63 11.81 -19.37
CA GLU A 292 7.29 11.88 -18.05
C GLU A 292 8.62 12.65 -18.10
N ALA A 293 9.42 12.40 -19.13
CA ALA A 293 10.68 13.12 -19.35
C ALA A 293 10.43 14.62 -19.55
N GLU A 294 9.37 14.99 -20.28
CA GLU A 294 8.99 16.38 -20.51
C GLU A 294 8.51 17.08 -19.22
N VAL A 295 7.78 16.39 -18.34
CA VAL A 295 7.43 16.92 -17.01
C VAL A 295 8.69 17.21 -16.18
N LEU A 296 9.66 16.28 -16.16
CA LEU A 296 10.94 16.50 -15.47
C LEU A 296 11.74 17.65 -16.09
N ASN A 297 11.81 17.73 -17.42
CA ASN A 297 12.48 18.82 -18.12
C ASN A 297 11.87 20.19 -17.78
N ARG A 298 10.54 20.27 -17.70
CA ARG A 298 9.82 21.49 -17.31
C ARG A 298 10.16 21.90 -15.88
N ILE A 299 10.19 20.95 -14.95
CA ILE A 299 10.56 21.19 -13.54
C ILE A 299 12.02 21.65 -13.44
N ALA A 300 12.93 20.99 -14.15
CA ALA A 300 14.34 21.36 -14.21
C ALA A 300 14.55 22.77 -14.81
N ALA A 301 13.81 23.12 -15.86
CA ALA A 301 13.82 24.45 -16.47
C ALA A 301 13.32 25.53 -15.49
N ASN A 302 12.24 25.26 -14.75
CA ASN A 302 11.74 26.15 -13.70
C ASN A 302 12.81 26.37 -12.61
N ARG A 303 13.44 25.29 -12.13
CA ARG A 303 14.52 25.35 -11.13
C ARG A 303 15.69 26.20 -11.61
N LYS A 304 16.12 26.03 -12.86
CA LYS A 304 17.20 26.84 -13.49
C LYS A 304 16.85 28.33 -13.54
N ASN A 305 15.58 28.65 -13.70
CA ASN A 305 15.06 30.02 -13.72
C ASN A 305 14.63 30.54 -12.33
N ALA A 306 14.98 29.83 -11.25
CA ALA A 306 14.57 30.16 -9.87
C ALA A 306 13.05 30.26 -9.66
N LEU A 307 12.26 29.54 -10.45
CA LEU A 307 10.81 29.42 -10.33
C LEU A 307 10.45 28.15 -9.56
N ARG A 308 9.45 28.25 -8.67
CA ARG A 308 8.86 27.08 -7.99
C ARG A 308 8.00 26.29 -8.96
N SER A 309 8.12 24.96 -8.91
CA SER A 309 7.29 24.05 -9.72
C SER A 309 6.14 23.53 -8.87
N THR A 310 4.95 24.12 -9.02
CA THR A 310 3.76 23.67 -8.31
C THR A 310 2.91 22.76 -9.18
N ALA A 311 2.15 21.84 -8.58
CA ALA A 311 1.25 20.96 -9.33
C ALA A 311 0.28 21.77 -10.22
N LYS A 312 -0.29 22.87 -9.69
CA LYS A 312 -1.13 23.79 -10.47
C LYS A 312 -0.37 24.45 -11.62
N GLY A 313 0.85 24.92 -11.39
CA GLY A 313 1.66 25.56 -12.42
C GLY A 313 2.03 24.63 -13.57
N LEU A 314 2.26 23.35 -13.28
CA LEU A 314 2.48 22.33 -14.30
C LEU A 314 1.20 22.05 -15.09
N ILE A 315 0.05 21.86 -14.42
CA ILE A 315 -1.25 21.67 -15.09
C ILE A 315 -1.52 22.81 -16.06
N GLU A 316 -1.45 24.07 -15.61
CA GLU A 316 -1.69 25.25 -16.46
C GLU A 316 -0.67 25.39 -17.59
N GLY A 317 0.55 24.89 -17.40
CA GLY A 317 1.61 24.88 -18.41
C GLY A 317 1.34 23.86 -19.51
N PHE A 318 0.94 22.64 -19.13
CA PHE A 318 0.67 21.54 -20.05
C PHE A 318 -0.74 21.59 -20.67
N GLU A 319 -1.68 22.37 -20.12
CA GLU A 319 -2.98 22.62 -20.76
C GLU A 319 -2.86 23.58 -21.96
N LYS A 320 -1.84 24.44 -21.99
CA LYS A 320 -1.64 25.45 -23.03
C LYS A 320 -0.91 24.89 -24.27
N PRO A 321 -1.03 25.56 -25.44
CA PRO A 321 -0.19 25.24 -26.60
C PRO A 321 1.31 25.32 -26.23
N PRO A 322 2.14 24.35 -26.65
CA PRO A 322 1.87 23.31 -27.65
C PRO A 322 1.35 21.97 -27.11
N TYR A 323 1.05 21.83 -25.82
CA TYR A 323 0.76 20.52 -25.20
C TYR A 323 -0.71 20.11 -25.25
N GLY A 324 -1.62 20.95 -24.73
CA GLY A 324 -3.06 20.65 -24.73
C GLY A 324 -3.47 19.46 -23.85
N TRP A 325 -2.62 19.03 -22.92
CA TRP A 325 -2.86 17.85 -22.09
C TRP A 325 -4.01 18.09 -21.11
N PRO A 326 -4.87 17.07 -20.87
CA PRO A 326 -5.91 17.19 -19.87
C PRO A 326 -5.30 17.18 -18.47
N GLU A 327 -5.96 17.86 -17.53
CA GLU A 327 -5.52 17.95 -16.12
C GLU A 327 -5.19 16.57 -15.52
N ALA A 328 -6.05 15.58 -15.77
CA ALA A 328 -5.87 14.22 -15.28
C ALA A 328 -4.57 13.56 -15.79
N ALA A 329 -4.15 13.85 -17.03
CA ALA A 329 -2.90 13.32 -17.58
C ALA A 329 -1.70 13.88 -16.82
N THR A 330 -1.65 15.21 -16.63
CA THR A 330 -0.56 15.86 -15.89
C THR A 330 -0.48 15.34 -14.45
N LEU A 331 -1.63 15.18 -13.77
CA LEU A 331 -1.68 14.61 -12.41
C LEU A 331 -1.18 13.16 -12.37
N CYS A 332 -1.60 12.32 -13.32
CA CYS A 332 -1.15 10.92 -13.40
C CYS A 332 0.35 10.82 -13.69
N LEU A 333 0.89 11.68 -14.57
CA LEU A 333 2.32 11.73 -14.87
C LEU A 333 3.13 12.19 -13.65
N ILE A 334 2.65 13.19 -12.91
CA ILE A 334 3.26 13.58 -11.63
C ILE A 334 3.21 12.41 -10.64
N GLY A 335 2.07 11.74 -10.50
CA GLY A 335 1.90 10.58 -9.64
C GLY A 335 2.86 9.44 -9.99
N ALA A 336 3.01 9.12 -11.29
CA ALA A 336 3.94 8.11 -11.79
C ALA A 336 5.39 8.45 -11.46
N LEU A 337 5.78 9.71 -11.64
CA LEU A 337 7.14 10.17 -11.31
C LEU A 337 7.41 10.14 -9.79
N ILE A 338 6.41 10.41 -8.95
CA ILE A 338 6.54 10.28 -7.49
C ILE A 338 6.60 8.81 -7.08
N GLY A 339 5.74 7.95 -7.62
CA GLY A 339 5.75 6.50 -7.36
C GLY A 339 7.10 5.85 -7.72
N ARG A 340 7.72 6.32 -8.81
CA ARG A 340 9.06 5.94 -9.27
C ARG A 340 10.21 6.62 -8.52
N GLY A 341 9.92 7.41 -7.50
CA GLY A 341 10.92 8.13 -6.70
C GLY A 341 11.74 9.17 -7.46
N ARG A 342 11.24 9.69 -8.59
CA ARG A 342 11.90 10.75 -9.39
C ARG A 342 11.49 12.16 -8.98
N LEU A 343 10.31 12.30 -8.38
CA LEU A 343 9.79 13.55 -7.81
C LEU A 343 9.44 13.36 -6.35
N GLU A 344 9.63 14.42 -5.56
CA GLU A 344 9.11 14.53 -4.21
C GLU A 344 8.15 15.72 -4.15
N ALA A 345 7.08 15.55 -3.37
CA ALA A 345 6.04 16.54 -3.22
C ALA A 345 6.03 17.07 -1.79
N SER A 346 5.94 18.38 -1.64
CA SER A 346 5.88 19.02 -0.32
C SER A 346 4.89 20.17 -0.29
N VAL A 347 4.33 20.46 0.88
CA VAL A 347 3.51 21.65 1.13
C VAL A 347 4.17 22.44 2.24
N SER A 348 4.48 23.71 1.99
CA SER A 348 5.18 24.58 2.95
C SER A 348 6.52 24.05 3.46
N GLY A 349 7.15 23.11 2.73
CA GLY A 349 8.42 22.47 3.10
C GLY A 349 8.26 21.11 3.78
N ASP A 350 7.04 20.71 4.15
CA ASP A 350 6.77 19.40 4.73
C ASP A 350 6.54 18.37 3.60
N PRO A 351 7.36 17.30 3.50
CA PRO A 351 7.16 16.24 2.52
C PRO A 351 5.83 15.51 2.71
N LEU A 352 5.17 15.16 1.60
CA LEU A 352 3.92 14.41 1.60
C LEU A 352 4.09 13.03 0.96
N GLU A 353 3.55 12.01 1.61
CA GLU A 353 3.56 10.63 1.15
C GLU A 353 2.19 9.97 1.35
N GLY A 354 1.97 8.83 0.67
CA GLY A 354 0.77 7.99 0.82
C GLY A 354 -0.55 8.75 0.62
N ASP A 355 -1.51 8.52 1.52
CA ASP A 355 -2.85 9.12 1.45
C ASP A 355 -2.83 10.65 1.50
N GLY A 356 -1.88 11.25 2.22
CA GLY A 356 -1.72 12.70 2.32
C GLY A 356 -1.33 13.33 0.98
N LEU A 357 -0.42 12.69 0.26
CA LEU A 357 -0.03 13.09 -1.10
C LEU A 357 -1.20 12.95 -2.07
N ARG A 358 -1.89 11.80 -2.04
CA ARG A 358 -3.07 11.54 -2.88
C ARG A 358 -4.13 12.63 -2.70
N ALA A 359 -4.49 12.93 -1.45
CA ALA A 359 -5.46 13.98 -1.15
C ALA A 359 -5.00 15.35 -1.65
N ALA A 360 -3.71 15.68 -1.53
CA ALA A 360 -3.16 16.95 -2.00
C ALA A 360 -3.19 17.08 -3.54
N LEU A 361 -2.89 16.01 -4.28
CA LEU A 361 -2.97 15.98 -5.75
C LEU A 361 -4.41 16.12 -6.26
N LEU A 362 -5.39 15.52 -5.57
CA LEU A 362 -6.80 15.62 -5.94
C LEU A 362 -7.43 16.96 -5.54
N ASN A 363 -6.90 17.64 -4.52
CA ASN A 363 -7.49 18.88 -4.02
C ASN A 363 -6.98 20.13 -4.76
N ALA A 364 -7.86 20.70 -5.61
CA ALA A 364 -7.58 21.92 -6.38
C ALA A 364 -7.15 23.14 -5.55
N THR A 365 -7.52 23.23 -4.26
CA THR A 365 -7.09 24.34 -3.38
C THR A 365 -5.68 24.17 -2.84
N VAL A 366 -5.18 22.93 -2.77
CA VAL A 366 -3.84 22.59 -2.26
C VAL A 366 -2.79 22.60 -3.37
N ARG A 367 -3.15 22.21 -4.61
CA ARG A 367 -2.26 22.18 -5.79
C ARG A 367 -1.44 23.46 -6.06
N PRO A 368 -1.89 24.69 -5.78
CA PRO A 368 -1.06 25.90 -5.89
C PRO A 368 0.14 25.91 -4.94
N ASN A 369 0.01 25.26 -3.78
CA ASN A 369 1.03 25.21 -2.72
C ASN A 369 1.77 23.87 -2.67
N LEU A 370 1.33 22.88 -3.44
CA LEU A 370 1.99 21.59 -3.60
C LEU A 370 3.21 21.76 -4.52
N ASN A 371 4.38 21.87 -3.90
CA ASN A 371 5.67 22.01 -4.56
C ASN A 371 6.21 20.65 -5.00
N LEU A 372 6.78 20.59 -6.19
CA LEU A 372 7.33 19.39 -6.81
C LEU A 372 8.81 19.62 -7.09
N GLU A 373 9.65 18.80 -6.49
CA GLU A 373 11.09 18.89 -6.64
C GLU A 373 11.65 17.58 -7.22
N PRO A 374 12.60 17.65 -8.16
CA PRO A 374 13.29 16.48 -8.64
C PRO A 374 14.13 15.92 -7.50
N VAL A 375 13.93 14.63 -7.23
CA VAL A 375 14.81 13.88 -6.33
C VAL A 375 16.07 13.59 -7.13
N ASP A 376 17.22 14.03 -6.63
CA ASP A 376 18.50 13.58 -7.18
C ASP A 376 18.53 12.06 -7.02
N ALA A 377 18.41 11.33 -8.14
CA ALA A 377 18.39 9.89 -8.13
C ALA A 377 19.61 9.38 -7.35
N PHE A 378 19.39 8.50 -6.36
CA PHE A 378 20.49 7.86 -5.65
C PHE A 378 21.44 7.24 -6.66
N GLY A 379 22.75 7.45 -6.49
CA GLY A 379 23.72 6.87 -7.40
C GLY A 379 23.51 5.36 -7.46
N ALA A 380 23.55 4.76 -8.65
CA ALA A 380 23.46 3.30 -8.80
C ALA A 380 24.51 2.57 -7.92
N SER A 381 25.64 3.24 -7.66
CA SER A 381 26.67 2.80 -6.71
C SER A 381 26.15 2.67 -5.27
N ASP A 382 25.42 3.66 -4.77
CA ASP A 382 24.93 3.70 -3.37
C ASP A 382 23.86 2.64 -3.13
N VAL A 383 22.96 2.47 -4.11
CA VAL A 383 21.92 1.42 -4.07
C VAL A 383 22.54 0.03 -4.10
N MET A 384 23.55 -0.20 -4.95
CA MET A 384 24.28 -1.47 -4.98
C MET A 384 25.06 -1.73 -3.69
N ALA A 385 25.71 -0.71 -3.14
CA ALA A 385 26.46 -0.81 -1.89
C ALA A 385 25.54 -1.18 -0.72
N LEU A 386 24.39 -0.50 -0.58
CA LEU A 386 23.40 -0.84 0.43
C LEU A 386 22.83 -2.25 0.24
N ARG A 387 22.55 -2.67 -1.00
CA ARG A 387 22.03 -4.01 -1.28
C ARG A 387 23.02 -5.10 -0.89
N ARG A 388 24.32 -4.89 -1.11
CA ARG A 388 25.38 -5.81 -0.65
C ARG A 388 25.43 -5.86 0.88
N LEU A 389 25.48 -4.69 1.53
CA LEU A 389 25.49 -4.62 2.99
C LEU A 389 24.25 -5.26 3.62
N TYR A 390 23.08 -5.10 3.01
CA TYR A 390 21.84 -5.73 3.46
C TYR A 390 21.96 -7.27 3.44
N GLN A 391 22.55 -7.85 2.39
CA GLN A 391 22.77 -9.29 2.31
C GLN A 391 23.78 -9.75 3.37
N ASP A 392 24.86 -8.99 3.56
CA ASP A 392 25.90 -9.31 4.53
C ASP A 392 25.37 -9.25 5.98
N LEU A 393 24.54 -8.26 6.31
CA LEU A 393 23.95 -8.08 7.64
C LEU A 393 22.80 -9.05 7.94
N PHE A 394 21.92 -9.31 6.97
CA PHE A 394 20.66 -10.03 7.23
C PHE A 394 20.58 -11.43 6.60
N GLY A 395 21.55 -11.81 5.76
CA GLY A 395 21.59 -13.13 5.12
C GLY A 395 20.46 -13.38 4.11
N ARG A 396 19.76 -12.34 3.65
CA ARG A 396 18.65 -12.42 2.69
C ARG A 396 18.72 -11.31 1.65
N THR A 397 18.18 -11.55 0.46
CA THR A 397 18.12 -10.56 -0.62
C THR A 397 16.94 -9.61 -0.39
N PRO A 398 17.13 -8.28 -0.54
CA PRO A 398 16.03 -7.34 -0.43
C PRO A 398 15.04 -7.52 -1.59
N THR A 399 13.75 -7.35 -1.29
CA THR A 399 12.64 -7.45 -2.24
C THR A 399 12.51 -6.20 -3.10
N SER A 400 12.85 -5.04 -2.54
CA SER A 400 12.77 -3.75 -3.23
C SER A 400 13.93 -3.57 -4.24
N SER A 401 13.62 -2.99 -5.40
CA SER A 401 14.60 -2.68 -6.45
C SER A 401 15.00 -1.20 -6.48
N ASP A 402 14.14 -0.29 -6.00
CA ASP A 402 14.41 1.14 -5.95
C ASP A 402 15.12 1.54 -4.63
N GLY A 403 15.86 2.64 -4.66
CA GLY A 403 16.66 3.08 -3.50
C GLY A 403 15.82 3.39 -2.26
N LYS A 404 14.65 4.03 -2.41
CA LYS A 404 13.80 4.42 -1.28
C LYS A 404 13.12 3.20 -0.64
N GLY A 405 12.62 2.29 -1.46
CA GLY A 405 12.10 0.99 -1.04
C GLY A 405 13.16 0.17 -0.28
N LEU A 406 14.38 0.07 -0.84
CA LEU A 406 15.51 -0.60 -0.20
C LEU A 406 15.87 0.04 1.16
N GLY A 407 15.86 1.36 1.25
CA GLY A 407 16.10 2.09 2.50
C GLY A 407 15.05 1.79 3.57
N ARG A 408 13.76 1.72 3.20
CA ARG A 408 12.67 1.35 4.13
C ARG A 408 12.81 -0.09 4.62
N GLU A 409 13.03 -1.03 3.69
CA GLU A 409 13.22 -2.45 3.99
C GLU A 409 14.45 -2.68 4.89
N THR A 410 15.50 -1.87 4.72
CA THR A 410 16.68 -1.86 5.61
C THR A 410 16.32 -1.41 7.02
N GLY A 411 15.57 -0.31 7.15
CA GLY A 411 15.11 0.17 8.47
C GLY A 411 14.25 -0.85 9.21
N GLU A 412 13.35 -1.53 8.51
CA GLU A 412 12.52 -2.61 9.06
C GLU A 412 13.36 -3.81 9.53
N ALA A 413 14.38 -4.19 8.75
CA ALA A 413 15.30 -5.28 9.10
C ALA A 413 16.19 -4.94 10.31
N ILE A 414 16.65 -3.69 10.44
CA ILE A 414 17.36 -3.20 11.64
C ILE A 414 16.46 -3.30 12.88
N GLU A 415 15.19 -2.94 12.76
CA GLU A 415 14.21 -3.02 13.85
C GLU A 415 13.96 -4.48 14.28
N GLU A 416 13.91 -5.41 13.32
CA GLU A 416 13.84 -6.85 13.58
C GLU A 416 15.07 -7.37 14.32
N LEU A 417 16.27 -6.99 13.87
CA LEU A 417 17.52 -7.38 14.49
C LEU A 417 17.66 -6.81 15.91
N ALA A 418 17.25 -5.56 16.13
CA ALA A 418 17.23 -4.94 17.45
C ALA A 418 16.32 -5.71 18.43
N ARG A 419 15.12 -6.12 18.00
CA ARG A 419 14.22 -6.95 18.81
C ARG A 419 14.83 -8.31 19.16
N SER A 420 15.56 -8.92 18.23
CA SER A 420 16.27 -10.18 18.48
C SER A 420 17.34 -10.02 19.56
N VAL A 421 18.16 -8.95 19.48
CA VAL A 421 19.19 -8.64 20.48
C VAL A 421 18.58 -8.43 21.87
N GLU A 422 17.48 -7.68 21.99
CA GLU A 422 16.79 -7.50 23.27
C GLU A 422 16.26 -8.82 23.85
N THR A 423 15.77 -9.72 22.99
CA THR A 423 15.31 -11.05 23.39
C THR A 423 16.44 -11.92 23.98
N HIS A 424 17.66 -11.76 23.48
CA HIS A 424 18.82 -12.45 24.04
C HIS A 424 19.29 -11.80 25.34
N LEU A 425 19.31 -10.46 25.39
CA LEU A 425 19.70 -9.71 26.59
C LEU A 425 18.77 -9.96 27.78
N SER A 426 17.48 -10.24 27.54
CA SER A 426 16.53 -10.57 28.62
C SER A 426 16.81 -11.91 29.32
N ARG A 427 17.76 -12.70 28.82
CA ARG A 427 18.19 -13.99 29.39
C ARG A 427 19.48 -13.86 30.20
N ASP A 428 19.90 -12.66 30.57
CA ASP A 428 21.12 -12.37 31.33
C ASP A 428 21.23 -13.15 32.65
N ARG A 429 20.11 -13.37 33.33
CA ARG A 429 20.05 -14.17 34.56
C ARG A 429 20.52 -15.61 34.35
N ASP A 430 20.12 -16.21 33.23
CA ASP A 430 20.44 -17.61 32.92
C ASP A 430 21.78 -17.72 32.15
N TYR A 431 22.09 -16.72 31.31
CA TYR A 431 23.29 -16.68 30.48
C TYR A 431 24.00 -15.32 30.59
N PRO A 432 24.81 -15.08 31.64
CA PRO A 432 25.41 -13.75 31.89
C PRO A 432 26.26 -13.20 30.73
N PHE A 433 26.85 -14.07 29.91
CA PHE A 433 27.65 -13.68 28.75
C PHE A 433 26.86 -12.93 27.67
N VAL A 434 25.52 -13.00 27.65
CA VAL A 434 24.70 -12.24 26.68
C VAL A 434 24.86 -10.73 26.84
N THR A 435 25.30 -10.26 28.02
CA THR A 435 25.64 -8.85 28.26
C THR A 435 26.74 -8.33 27.32
N ALA A 436 27.54 -9.23 26.72
CA ALA A 436 28.49 -8.88 25.67
C ALA A 436 27.81 -8.29 24.41
N LEU A 437 26.49 -8.44 24.23
CA LEU A 437 25.72 -7.84 23.14
C LEU A 437 25.41 -6.34 23.34
N ILE A 438 25.71 -5.76 24.51
CA ILE A 438 25.43 -4.35 24.81
C ILE A 438 26.02 -3.37 23.76
N PRO A 439 27.29 -3.50 23.31
CA PRO A 439 27.83 -2.64 22.26
C PRO A 439 27.06 -2.72 20.95
N PHE A 440 26.66 -3.93 20.55
CA PHE A 440 25.88 -4.15 19.33
C PHE A 440 24.46 -3.57 19.45
N ARG A 441 23.81 -3.73 20.61
CA ARG A 441 22.53 -3.08 20.91
C ARG A 441 22.64 -1.56 20.79
N THR A 442 23.68 -0.96 21.34
CA THR A 442 23.91 0.49 21.28
C THR A 442 24.07 0.96 19.83
N ALA A 443 24.88 0.25 19.03
CA ALA A 443 25.06 0.56 17.61
C ALA A 443 23.72 0.48 16.85
N LEU A 444 22.90 -0.55 17.08
CA LEU A 444 21.57 -0.66 16.47
C LEU A 444 20.64 0.48 16.91
N ALA A 445 20.68 0.89 18.18
CA ALA A 445 19.82 1.96 18.68
C ALA A 445 20.09 3.32 18.00
N GLU A 446 21.33 3.61 17.63
CA GLU A 446 21.68 4.84 16.90
C GLU A 446 21.14 4.87 15.46
N LEU A 447 20.90 3.69 14.89
CA LEU A 447 20.40 3.51 13.52
C LEU A 447 18.89 3.46 13.43
N ARG A 448 18.17 3.21 14.54
CA ARG A 448 16.71 3.11 14.55
C ARG A 448 16.04 4.45 14.20
N GLY A 449 14.96 4.38 13.43
CA GLY A 449 14.13 5.53 13.08
C GLY A 449 14.74 6.54 12.11
N LYS A 450 15.88 6.22 11.47
CA LYS A 450 16.44 7.07 10.40
C LYS A 450 15.55 7.02 9.15
N PRO A 451 15.50 8.10 8.34
CA PRO A 451 14.72 8.12 7.10
C PRO A 451 15.36 7.21 6.03
N ALA A 452 14.54 6.71 5.10
CA ALA A 452 14.98 5.79 4.04
C ALA A 452 16.19 6.31 3.24
N SER A 453 16.20 7.60 2.92
CA SER A 453 17.28 8.27 2.20
C SER A 453 18.62 8.26 2.95
N TRP A 454 18.58 8.28 4.28
CA TRP A 454 19.79 8.20 5.11
C TRP A 454 20.43 6.81 5.02
N TYR A 455 19.64 5.73 5.04
CA TYR A 455 20.21 4.38 4.90
C TYR A 455 20.91 4.20 3.55
N VAL A 456 20.32 4.71 2.46
CA VAL A 456 20.92 4.61 1.12
C VAL A 456 22.23 5.38 1.02
N SER A 457 22.28 6.58 1.57
CA SER A 457 23.42 7.49 1.40
C SER A 457 24.53 7.34 2.44
N GLN A 458 24.23 6.84 3.65
CA GLN A 458 25.16 6.89 4.79
C GLN A 458 25.41 5.54 5.46
N LEU A 459 24.52 4.55 5.30
CA LEU A 459 24.73 3.25 5.97
C LEU A 459 25.84 2.44 5.30
N ALA A 460 25.95 2.52 3.96
CA ALA A 460 26.88 1.74 3.14
C ALA A 460 28.36 2.17 3.21
N GLY A 461 28.83 2.62 4.37
CA GLY A 461 30.23 2.98 4.62
C GLY A 461 30.70 2.46 5.97
N LYS A 462 31.58 3.22 6.64
CA LYS A 462 32.19 2.82 7.92
C LYS A 462 31.17 2.36 8.96
N THR A 463 30.02 3.04 9.08
CA THR A 463 28.96 2.68 10.02
C THR A 463 28.39 1.28 9.77
N GLY A 464 28.18 0.92 8.50
CA GLY A 464 27.72 -0.40 8.09
C GLY A 464 28.77 -1.48 8.31
N ASP A 465 30.03 -1.19 7.98
CA ASP A 465 31.16 -2.10 8.19
C ASP A 465 31.38 -2.38 9.69
N ASP A 466 31.35 -1.33 10.53
CA ASP A 466 31.47 -1.43 11.99
C ASP A 466 30.31 -2.27 12.57
N LEU A 467 29.07 -2.08 12.05
CA LEU A 467 27.91 -2.87 12.46
C LEU A 467 28.04 -4.34 12.05
N ALA A 468 28.52 -4.60 10.83
CA ALA A 468 28.75 -5.96 10.33
C ALA A 468 29.82 -6.68 11.15
N GLY A 469 30.91 -6.01 11.50
CA GLY A 469 31.94 -6.54 12.39
C GLY A 469 31.40 -6.87 13.78
N LEU A 470 30.62 -5.97 14.40
CA LEU A 470 29.98 -6.25 15.69
C LEU A 470 29.00 -7.43 15.60
N LYS A 471 28.29 -7.58 14.47
CA LYS A 471 27.39 -8.70 14.25
C LYS A 471 28.17 -10.02 14.19
N GLU A 472 29.23 -10.09 13.39
CA GLU A 472 30.05 -11.29 13.22
C GLU A 472 30.80 -11.67 14.52
N ASP A 473 31.33 -10.69 15.25
CA ASP A 473 32.14 -10.94 16.45
C ASP A 473 31.32 -11.27 17.71
N LEU A 474 30.11 -10.69 17.83
CA LEU A 474 29.31 -10.76 19.05
C LEU A 474 27.95 -11.42 18.83
N TYR A 475 27.16 -10.91 17.90
CA TYR A 475 25.78 -11.37 17.72
C TYR A 475 25.72 -12.80 17.20
N ASP A 476 26.40 -13.11 16.10
CA ASP A 476 26.31 -14.41 15.44
C ASP A 476 26.77 -15.56 16.35
N PRO A 477 27.91 -15.47 17.08
CA PRO A 477 28.34 -16.52 18.00
C PRO A 477 27.35 -16.74 19.15
N ILE A 478 26.82 -15.66 19.75
CA ILE A 478 25.89 -15.76 20.87
C ILE A 478 24.52 -16.28 20.40
N HIS A 479 24.03 -15.79 19.26
CA HIS A 479 22.79 -16.25 18.65
C HIS A 479 22.89 -17.73 18.27
N ALA A 480 24.00 -18.16 17.65
CA ALA A 480 24.24 -19.56 17.30
C ALA A 480 24.34 -20.46 18.55
N PHE A 481 24.99 -19.99 19.62
CA PHE A 481 25.07 -20.71 20.88
C PHE A 481 23.68 -20.94 21.49
N LEU A 482 22.89 -19.87 21.64
CA LEU A 482 21.59 -19.92 22.32
C LEU A 482 20.52 -20.70 21.55
N ASN A 483 20.65 -20.76 20.23
CA ASN A 483 19.75 -21.51 19.34
C ASN A 483 20.34 -22.85 18.88
N GLY A 484 21.50 -23.25 19.41
CA GLY A 484 22.21 -24.46 19.03
C GLY A 484 22.36 -25.48 20.16
N PRO A 485 22.97 -26.65 19.88
CA PRO A 485 23.15 -27.72 20.86
C PRO A 485 24.15 -27.36 21.98
N GLN A 486 24.91 -26.28 21.82
CA GLN A 486 25.86 -25.81 22.81
C GLN A 486 25.19 -25.32 24.10
N ARG A 487 24.03 -24.67 23.97
CA ARG A 487 23.20 -24.28 25.12
C ARG A 487 22.81 -25.51 25.94
N ASP A 488 22.31 -26.55 25.28
CA ASP A 488 21.82 -27.76 25.96
C ASP A 488 22.94 -28.48 26.73
N ILE A 489 24.18 -28.45 26.22
CA ILE A 489 25.36 -28.99 26.93
C ILE A 489 25.65 -28.19 28.20
N LEU A 490 25.62 -26.86 28.13
CA LEU A 490 25.87 -25.99 29.28
C LEU A 490 24.78 -26.17 30.35
N ASP A 491 23.53 -26.20 29.94
CA ASP A 491 22.38 -26.42 30.83
C ASP A 491 22.46 -27.82 31.47
N GLU A 492 22.86 -28.84 30.71
CA GLU A 492 23.06 -30.18 31.24
C GLU A 492 24.18 -30.23 32.28
N ALA A 493 25.31 -29.57 32.02
CA ALA A 493 26.43 -29.50 32.96
C ALA A 493 25.99 -28.90 34.29
N ARG A 494 25.29 -27.76 34.26
CA ARG A 494 24.75 -27.10 35.47
C ARG A 494 23.76 -27.99 36.20
N ARG A 495 22.85 -28.65 35.48
CA ARG A 495 21.86 -29.57 36.05
C ARG A 495 22.52 -30.76 36.74
N VAL A 496 23.51 -31.39 36.12
CA VAL A 496 24.22 -32.56 36.69
C VAL A 496 25.00 -32.17 37.94
N LEU A 497 25.72 -31.03 37.91
CA LEU A 497 26.44 -30.54 39.08
C LEU A 497 25.50 -30.31 40.29
N LEU A 498 24.28 -29.82 40.05
CA LEU A 498 23.26 -29.65 41.09
C LEU A 498 22.66 -30.99 41.55
N ALA A 499 22.28 -31.86 40.61
CA ALA A 499 21.62 -33.12 40.92
C ALA A 499 22.53 -34.11 41.66
N GLU A 500 23.82 -34.10 41.33
CA GLU A 500 24.83 -34.99 41.91
C GLU A 500 25.61 -34.35 43.06
N ALA A 501 25.16 -33.20 43.59
CA ALA A 501 25.90 -32.42 44.59
C ALA A 501 26.44 -33.25 45.77
N ALA A 502 25.65 -34.21 46.27
CA ALA A 502 26.05 -35.10 47.37
C ALA A 502 27.09 -36.17 46.97
N ASN A 503 27.19 -36.50 45.68
CA ASN A 503 28.19 -37.42 45.14
C ASN A 503 29.50 -36.70 44.78
N LEU A 504 29.48 -35.36 44.62
CA LEU A 504 30.65 -34.58 44.21
C LEU A 504 31.79 -34.62 45.25
N ASP A 505 31.49 -34.84 46.53
CA ASP A 505 32.49 -34.96 47.60
C ASP A 505 33.39 -36.20 47.46
N PHE A 506 33.01 -37.17 46.61
CA PHE A 506 33.72 -38.43 46.43
C PHE A 506 34.50 -38.53 45.11
N VAL A 507 34.42 -37.52 44.24
CA VAL A 507 35.11 -37.47 42.94
C VAL A 507 36.28 -36.47 42.97
N ASP A 508 37.06 -36.44 41.90
CA ASP A 508 38.17 -35.49 41.75
C ASP A 508 37.66 -34.03 41.75
N ALA A 509 37.96 -33.30 42.83
CA ALA A 509 37.61 -31.89 42.98
C ALA A 509 38.15 -31.03 41.82
N ALA A 510 39.32 -31.36 41.27
CA ALA A 510 39.90 -30.60 40.18
C ALA A 510 39.09 -30.75 38.88
N LEU A 511 38.45 -31.90 38.65
CA LEU A 511 37.55 -32.10 37.50
C LEU A 511 36.26 -31.28 37.66
N VAL A 512 35.68 -31.29 38.86
CA VAL A 512 34.45 -30.53 39.16
C VAL A 512 34.70 -29.02 39.02
N ASP A 513 35.81 -28.52 39.56
CA ASP A 513 36.18 -27.11 39.47
C ASP A 513 36.41 -26.69 38.02
N ARG A 514 37.06 -27.51 37.18
CA ARG A 514 37.21 -27.23 35.75
C ARG A 514 35.87 -27.04 35.04
N ILE A 515 34.90 -27.94 35.28
CA ILE A 515 33.56 -27.83 34.68
C ILE A 515 32.86 -26.55 35.16
N ARG A 516 32.92 -26.24 36.45
CA ARG A 516 32.29 -25.04 37.02
C ARG A 516 32.89 -23.76 36.44
N THR A 517 34.22 -23.64 36.45
CA THR A 517 34.91 -22.47 35.90
C THR A 517 34.64 -22.30 34.41
N ALA A 518 34.62 -23.39 33.63
CA ALA A 518 34.31 -23.32 32.20
C ALA A 518 32.84 -22.92 31.94
N ALA A 519 31.90 -23.39 32.77
CA ALA A 519 30.47 -23.07 32.65
C ALA A 519 30.10 -21.63 33.07
N GLU A 520 30.97 -20.98 33.84
CA GLU A 520 30.83 -19.60 34.30
C GLU A 520 31.71 -18.61 33.50
N ALA A 521 32.49 -19.11 32.53
CA ALA A 521 33.38 -18.27 31.72
C ALA A 521 32.58 -17.25 30.89
N PRO A 522 32.93 -15.94 30.92
CA PRO A 522 32.23 -14.90 30.15
C PRO A 522 32.25 -15.11 28.63
N ASP A 523 33.18 -15.91 28.12
CA ASP A 523 33.37 -16.22 26.70
C ASP A 523 33.10 -17.71 26.40
N VAL A 524 32.30 -18.38 27.23
CA VAL A 524 31.93 -19.80 27.05
C VAL A 524 31.30 -20.10 25.68
N TYR A 525 30.66 -19.09 25.07
CA TYR A 525 30.05 -19.19 23.76
C TYR A 525 31.06 -19.23 22.59
N ARG A 526 32.35 -19.03 22.85
CA ARG A 526 33.41 -19.01 21.83
C ARG A 526 34.22 -20.30 21.79
N GLY A 527 34.60 -20.71 20.58
CA GLY A 527 35.55 -21.77 20.33
C GLY A 527 35.09 -23.16 20.79
N THR A 528 36.02 -23.96 21.30
CA THR A 528 35.81 -25.37 21.68
C THR A 528 35.48 -25.57 23.17
N LYS A 529 35.25 -24.49 23.94
CA LYS A 529 35.06 -24.57 25.40
C LYS A 529 33.89 -25.47 25.80
N VAL A 530 32.77 -25.39 25.09
CA VAL A 530 31.59 -26.24 25.32
C VAL A 530 31.87 -27.72 25.04
N GLN A 531 32.69 -28.01 24.02
CA GLN A 531 33.11 -29.39 23.73
C GLN A 531 33.99 -29.94 24.86
N GLY A 532 34.86 -29.09 25.44
CA GLY A 532 35.61 -29.40 26.65
C GLY A 532 34.71 -29.70 27.84
N ILE A 533 33.71 -28.84 28.09
CA ILE A 533 32.68 -29.06 29.14
C ILE A 533 31.99 -30.41 28.94
N LYS A 534 31.59 -30.74 27.72
CA LYS A 534 30.95 -32.02 27.42
C LYS A 534 31.86 -33.22 27.77
N ALA A 535 33.12 -33.18 27.34
CA ALA A 535 34.07 -34.25 27.60
C ALA A 535 34.33 -34.45 29.10
N ASP A 536 34.52 -33.35 29.84
CA ASP A 536 34.72 -33.39 31.29
C ASP A 536 33.45 -33.84 32.02
N LEU A 537 32.26 -33.43 31.55
CA LEU A 537 30.97 -33.84 32.09
C LEU A 537 30.71 -35.34 31.90
N ASP A 538 31.00 -35.87 30.71
CA ASP A 538 30.86 -37.30 30.41
C ASP A 538 31.80 -38.15 31.27
N ARG A 539 33.02 -37.65 31.51
CA ARG A 539 33.97 -38.25 32.44
C ARG A 539 33.43 -38.24 33.88
N LEU A 540 32.96 -37.09 34.36
CA LEU A 540 32.38 -36.95 35.71
C LEU A 540 31.20 -37.92 35.92
N LYS A 541 30.28 -38.00 34.95
CA LYS A 541 29.15 -38.96 34.99
C LYS A 541 29.63 -40.41 35.03
N SER A 542 30.73 -40.74 34.36
CA SER A 542 31.32 -42.07 34.40
C SER A 542 31.91 -42.37 35.77
N ASP A 543 32.67 -41.44 36.34
CA ASP A 543 33.33 -41.58 37.64
C ASP A 543 32.29 -41.74 38.76
N ILE A 544 31.23 -40.92 38.77
CA ILE A 544 30.12 -41.04 39.73
C ILE A 544 29.44 -42.41 39.62
N ARG A 545 29.09 -42.86 38.41
CA ARG A 545 28.46 -44.18 38.21
C ARG A 545 29.35 -45.32 38.73
N GLY A 546 30.66 -45.24 38.48
CA GLY A 546 31.63 -46.22 38.99
C GLY A 546 31.70 -46.25 40.52
N LEU A 547 31.76 -45.08 41.16
CA LEU A 547 31.80 -44.97 42.62
C LEU A 547 30.51 -45.44 43.29
N VAL A 548 29.35 -45.04 42.75
CA VAL A 548 28.04 -45.50 43.24
C VAL A 548 27.93 -47.02 43.12
N ALA A 549 28.35 -47.60 41.98
CA ALA A 549 28.33 -49.05 41.79
C ALA A 549 29.21 -49.77 42.82
N LYS A 550 30.43 -49.27 43.05
CA LYS A 550 31.36 -49.83 44.05
C LYS A 550 30.83 -49.72 45.48
N GLU A 551 30.24 -48.58 45.84
CA GLU A 551 29.64 -48.39 47.16
C GLU A 551 28.45 -49.32 47.36
N ARG A 552 27.59 -49.49 46.35
CA ARG A 552 26.48 -50.46 46.38
C ARG A 552 26.99 -51.88 46.56
N GLU A 553 27.99 -52.29 45.78
CA GLU A 553 28.59 -53.62 45.90
C GLU A 553 29.14 -53.87 47.32
N THR A 554 29.84 -52.88 47.87
CA THR A 554 30.38 -52.95 49.24
C THR A 554 29.26 -53.04 50.27
N ALA A 555 28.24 -52.17 50.18
CA ALA A 555 27.11 -52.15 51.10
C ALA A 555 26.25 -53.42 51.02
N THR A 556 26.06 -53.97 49.81
CA THR A 556 25.34 -55.22 49.59
C THR A 556 26.15 -56.42 50.12
N ALA A 557 27.47 -56.46 49.91
CA ALA A 557 28.33 -57.51 50.47
C ALA A 557 28.29 -57.50 52.01
N ASP A 558 28.38 -56.30 52.59
CA ASP A 558 28.27 -56.08 54.03
C ASP A 558 26.90 -56.49 54.59
N LEU A 559 25.82 -56.15 53.89
CA LEU A 559 24.46 -56.57 54.27
C LEU A 559 24.31 -58.09 54.17
N ARG A 560 24.86 -58.73 53.13
CA ARG A 560 24.83 -60.19 52.97
C ARG A 560 25.57 -60.89 54.09
N ALA A 561 26.76 -60.42 54.45
CA ALA A 561 27.52 -60.97 55.58
C ALA A 561 26.71 -60.92 56.90
N LEU A 562 26.06 -59.78 57.18
CA LEU A 562 25.16 -59.65 58.35
C LEU A 562 23.92 -60.53 58.25
N SER A 563 23.35 -60.64 57.04
CA SER A 563 22.18 -61.47 56.76
C SER A 563 22.50 -62.94 56.99
N ASP A 564 23.63 -63.43 56.47
CA ASP A 564 24.07 -64.81 56.63
C ASP A 564 24.33 -65.15 58.10
N GLN A 565 24.97 -64.23 58.85
CA GLN A 565 25.16 -64.37 60.29
C GLN A 565 23.83 -64.47 61.05
N LEU A 566 22.86 -63.61 60.72
CA LEU A 566 21.55 -63.61 61.35
C LEU A 566 20.76 -64.88 61.01
N LEU A 567 20.76 -65.31 59.75
CA LEU A 567 20.02 -66.49 59.29
C LEU A 567 20.62 -67.81 59.80
N ALA A 568 21.93 -67.86 60.04
CA ALA A 568 22.61 -69.00 60.65
C ALA A 568 22.53 -69.01 62.19
N SER A 569 22.02 -67.95 62.81
CA SER A 569 21.95 -67.84 64.27
C SER A 569 20.91 -68.79 64.90
N PRO A 570 21.17 -69.32 66.10
CA PRO A 570 20.16 -70.05 66.88
C PRO A 570 18.90 -69.22 67.14
N GLU A 571 19.04 -67.91 67.28
CA GLU A 571 17.93 -66.97 67.41
C GLU A 571 16.97 -67.05 66.22
N PHE A 572 17.47 -67.27 65.00
CA PHE A 572 16.64 -67.41 63.81
C PHE A 572 16.07 -68.83 63.66
N THR A 573 16.87 -69.88 63.87
CA THR A 573 16.42 -71.28 63.70
C THR A 573 15.32 -71.68 64.69
N ASP A 574 15.37 -71.14 65.92
CA ASP A 574 14.43 -71.45 66.99
C ASP A 574 13.14 -70.60 66.94
N ALA A 575 13.07 -69.59 66.07
CA ALA A 575 11.95 -68.66 65.95
C ALA A 575 10.75 -69.26 65.18
N ALA A 576 9.56 -68.68 65.36
CA ALA A 576 8.37 -69.09 64.61
C ALA A 576 8.51 -68.76 63.11
N ALA A 577 7.94 -69.60 62.24
CA ALA A 577 8.01 -69.45 60.77
C ALA A 577 7.54 -68.07 60.26
N ALA A 578 6.53 -67.46 60.91
CA ALA A 578 6.07 -66.11 60.58
C ALA A 578 7.16 -65.05 60.83
N ALA A 579 7.86 -65.12 61.96
CA ALA A 579 8.95 -64.20 62.27
C ALA A 579 10.18 -64.42 61.37
N GLN A 580 10.47 -65.67 61.01
CA GLN A 580 11.50 -66.00 60.02
C GLN A 580 11.19 -65.37 58.64
N GLY A 581 9.92 -65.40 58.22
CA GLY A 581 9.45 -64.75 56.99
C GLY A 581 9.55 -63.23 57.03
N GLU A 582 9.14 -62.60 58.14
CA GLU A 582 9.28 -61.14 58.37
C GLU A 582 10.74 -60.68 58.22
N VAL A 583 11.69 -61.39 58.85
CA VAL A 583 13.11 -61.07 58.77
C VAL A 583 13.64 -61.20 57.34
N ARG A 584 13.35 -62.30 56.65
CA ARG A 584 13.79 -62.48 55.24
C ARG A 584 13.26 -61.37 54.34
N SER A 585 11.98 -61.02 54.47
CA SER A 585 11.38 -59.93 53.69
C SER A 585 12.03 -58.58 54.00
N ALA A 586 12.37 -58.30 55.26
CA ALA A 586 13.02 -57.06 55.65
C ALA A 586 14.44 -56.94 55.09
N LEU A 587 15.19 -58.06 55.05
CA LEU A 587 16.54 -58.10 54.47
C LEU A 587 16.49 -57.91 52.95
N THR A 588 15.58 -58.61 52.24
CA THR A 588 15.40 -58.43 50.78
C THR A 588 15.00 -57.01 50.43
N ALA A 589 14.03 -56.42 51.15
CA ALA A 589 13.59 -55.04 50.90
C ALA A 589 14.72 -54.02 51.11
N LEU A 590 15.65 -54.29 52.04
CA LEU A 590 16.80 -53.44 52.26
C LEU A 590 17.85 -53.59 51.16
N GLU A 591 18.12 -54.82 50.70
CA GLU A 591 19.01 -55.08 49.57
C GLU A 591 18.50 -54.40 48.29
N ASP A 592 17.19 -54.48 48.02
CA ASP A 592 16.55 -53.77 46.91
C ASP A 592 16.71 -52.24 47.04
N ARG A 593 16.51 -51.70 48.25
CA ARG A 593 16.67 -50.26 48.52
C ARG A 593 18.11 -49.79 48.28
N ILE A 594 19.10 -50.53 48.77
CA ILE A 594 20.53 -50.22 48.54
C ILE A 594 20.84 -50.25 47.03
N THR A 595 20.32 -51.24 46.31
CA THR A 595 20.55 -51.40 44.87
C THR A 595 19.93 -50.26 44.04
N GLN A 596 18.83 -49.65 44.50
CA GLN A 596 18.16 -48.56 43.79
C GLN A 596 18.72 -47.16 44.14
N GLU A 597 19.36 -47.00 45.30
CA GLU A 597 19.81 -45.71 45.82
C GLU A 597 20.98 -45.11 45.03
N ARG A 598 20.88 -43.85 44.61
CA ARG A 598 21.84 -43.21 43.68
C ARG A 598 22.89 -42.35 44.36
N LEU A 599 22.66 -41.95 45.61
CA LEU A 599 23.56 -41.10 46.37
C LEU A 599 24.43 -41.94 47.31
N ILE A 600 25.75 -41.79 47.21
CA ILE A 600 26.73 -42.47 48.07
C ILE A 600 26.42 -42.23 49.56
N PRO A 601 26.14 -40.98 50.03
CA PRO A 601 25.77 -40.76 51.43
C PRO A 601 24.50 -41.51 51.84
N SER A 602 23.49 -41.57 50.97
CA SER A 602 22.23 -42.27 51.27
C SER A 602 22.45 -43.79 51.40
N ILE A 603 23.26 -44.40 50.52
CA ILE A 603 23.64 -45.82 50.63
C ILE A 603 24.27 -46.10 52.01
N ARG A 604 25.23 -45.26 52.42
CA ARG A 604 25.90 -45.38 53.74
C ARG A 604 24.93 -45.20 54.90
N THR A 605 24.06 -44.19 54.85
CA THR A 605 23.05 -43.95 55.89
C THR A 605 22.05 -45.11 56.00
N VAL A 606 21.61 -45.66 54.87
CA VAL A 606 20.68 -46.79 54.84
C VAL A 606 21.29 -48.04 55.51
N LEU A 607 22.53 -48.39 55.16
CA LEU A 607 23.21 -49.53 55.78
C LEU A 607 23.56 -49.27 57.25
N GLY A 608 24.07 -48.07 57.57
CA GLY A 608 24.42 -47.69 58.95
C GLY A 608 23.20 -47.69 59.88
N GLY A 609 22.08 -47.11 59.44
CA GLY A 609 20.81 -47.14 60.19
C GLY A 609 20.24 -48.54 60.33
N PHE A 610 20.43 -49.41 59.32
CA PHE A 610 20.10 -50.81 59.48
C PHE A 610 20.91 -51.49 60.59
N ARG A 611 22.24 -51.35 60.56
CA ARG A 611 23.13 -51.95 61.57
C ARG A 611 22.80 -51.48 62.98
N ARG A 612 22.58 -50.18 63.14
CA ARG A 612 22.35 -49.58 64.45
C ARG A 612 20.96 -49.87 65.01
N ASP A 613 19.92 -49.68 64.20
CA ASP A 613 18.56 -49.60 64.73
C ASP A 613 17.72 -50.83 64.36
N ARG A 614 17.74 -51.23 63.09
CA ARG A 614 16.84 -52.28 62.58
C ARG A 614 17.34 -53.68 62.87
N TYR A 615 18.65 -53.91 62.79
CA TYR A 615 19.26 -55.21 63.01
C TYR A 615 18.99 -55.74 64.44
N PRO A 616 19.16 -54.94 65.52
CA PRO A 616 18.75 -55.35 66.87
C PRO A 616 17.25 -55.61 67.01
N GLN A 617 16.40 -54.84 66.33
CA GLN A 617 14.94 -55.03 66.37
C GLN A 617 14.53 -56.38 65.76
N LEU A 618 15.14 -56.76 64.64
CA LEU A 618 14.90 -58.06 64.00
C LEU A 618 15.33 -59.21 64.92
N ILE A 619 16.50 -59.11 65.58
CA ILE A 619 16.94 -60.12 66.56
C ILE A 619 15.96 -60.19 67.75
N SER A 620 15.52 -59.05 68.29
CA SER A 620 14.57 -59.04 69.40
C SER A 620 13.23 -59.68 69.01
N ARG A 621 12.76 -59.43 67.78
CA ARG A 621 11.55 -60.05 67.23
C ARG A 621 11.68 -61.56 67.12
N LEU A 622 12.83 -62.07 66.64
CA LEU A 622 13.11 -63.50 66.56
C LEU A 622 13.08 -64.14 67.96
N ILE A 623 13.75 -63.55 68.95
CA ILE A 623 13.78 -64.03 70.33
C ILE A 623 12.37 -64.07 70.95
N GLN A 624 11.56 -63.05 70.73
CA GLN A 624 10.19 -62.98 71.25
C GLN A 624 9.23 -64.00 70.61
N SER A 625 9.55 -64.49 69.42
CA SER A 625 8.72 -65.43 68.67
C SER A 625 9.01 -66.91 68.94
N LYS A 626 9.95 -67.23 69.84
CA LYS A 626 10.28 -68.61 70.20
C LYS A 626 9.04 -69.35 70.72
N PRO A 627 8.70 -70.54 70.19
CA PRO A 627 7.57 -71.32 70.69
C PRO A 627 7.80 -71.73 72.14
N GLN A 628 6.88 -71.38 73.04
CA GLN A 628 6.90 -71.87 74.42
C GLN A 628 6.49 -73.35 74.45
N PRO A 629 7.13 -74.22 75.26
CA PRO A 629 6.66 -75.58 75.44
C PRO A 629 5.24 -75.55 76.04
N ALA A 630 4.31 -76.26 75.40
CA ALA A 630 2.96 -76.46 75.92
C ALA A 630 3.04 -77.12 77.32
N PRO A 631 2.26 -76.68 78.32
CA PRO A 631 2.23 -77.34 79.61
C PRO A 631 1.73 -78.77 79.44
N ALA A 632 2.52 -79.74 79.92
CA ALA A 632 2.15 -81.15 79.90
C ALA A 632 1.10 -81.44 80.97
N GLY A 633 -0.14 -81.76 80.55
CA GLY A 633 -1.16 -82.39 81.39
C GLY A 633 -2.58 -81.88 81.13
N GLY A 634 -3.55 -82.78 81.04
CA GLY A 634 -4.94 -82.50 80.64
C GLY A 634 -5.83 -81.85 81.71
N PHE A 635 -7.04 -81.46 81.27
CA PHE A 635 -8.28 -81.07 81.99
C PHE A 635 -8.31 -81.37 83.51
N ASP A 636 -8.73 -80.50 84.44
CA ASP A 636 -9.97 -79.71 84.52
C ASP A 636 -9.83 -78.53 85.54
N ASP A 637 -10.79 -77.60 85.44
CA ASP A 637 -11.26 -76.58 86.40
C ASP A 637 -10.47 -75.30 86.76
N ALA A 638 -11.10 -74.18 86.33
CA ALA A 638 -11.36 -72.95 87.09
C ALA A 638 -10.24 -72.35 87.96
N SER A 639 -9.42 -71.48 87.37
CA SER A 639 -9.08 -70.16 87.94
C SER A 639 -8.21 -69.36 86.97
N GLY A 640 -8.67 -68.17 86.58
CA GLY A 640 -7.92 -67.24 85.75
C GLY A 640 -6.67 -66.72 86.47
N GLY A 641 -5.51 -67.27 86.14
CA GLY A 641 -4.21 -66.66 86.41
C GLY A 641 -3.75 -65.86 85.18
N PRO A 642 -3.18 -64.65 85.33
CA PRO A 642 -2.74 -63.85 84.20
C PRO A 642 -1.59 -64.57 83.47
N ILE A 643 -1.76 -64.73 82.15
CA ILE A 643 -0.68 -65.10 81.23
C ILE A 643 0.36 -63.99 81.32
N THR A 644 1.48 -64.23 82.00
CA THR A 644 2.62 -63.30 82.02
C THR A 644 3.21 -63.24 80.61
N PRO A 645 3.21 -62.07 79.93
CA PRO A 645 3.88 -61.95 78.64
C PRO A 645 5.39 -62.23 78.82
N PRO A 646 6.06 -62.82 77.82
CA PRO A 646 7.48 -63.14 77.91
C PRO A 646 8.30 -61.89 78.24
N PRO A 647 9.41 -62.02 79.00
CA PRO A 647 10.26 -60.89 79.33
C PRO A 647 10.79 -60.25 78.04
N LYS A 648 10.55 -58.95 77.88
CA LYS A 648 11.03 -58.16 76.74
C LYS A 648 12.56 -58.09 76.81
N VAL A 649 13.24 -58.86 75.96
CA VAL A 649 14.70 -58.82 75.85
C VAL A 649 15.12 -57.52 75.16
N GLU A 650 15.76 -56.64 75.91
CA GLU A 650 16.35 -55.40 75.41
C GLU A 650 17.70 -55.71 74.74
N ILE A 651 17.82 -55.38 73.46
CA ILE A 651 19.05 -55.53 72.69
C ILE A 651 19.65 -54.15 72.47
N VAL A 652 20.92 -53.98 72.82
CA VAL A 652 21.67 -52.71 72.69
C VAL A 652 22.87 -52.90 71.78
N HIS A 653 23.21 -51.87 71.00
CA HIS A 653 24.39 -51.88 70.17
C HIS A 653 25.64 -51.59 71.01
N LEU A 654 26.79 -52.22 70.70
CA LEU A 654 28.04 -52.07 71.45
C LEU A 654 28.46 -50.60 71.62
N ALA A 655 28.31 -49.80 70.56
CA ALA A 655 28.60 -48.37 70.55
C ALA A 655 27.73 -47.54 71.52
N ASP A 656 26.52 -47.99 71.87
CA ASP A 656 25.58 -47.26 72.73
C ASP A 656 25.79 -47.57 74.23
N LEU A 657 26.75 -48.44 74.58
CA LEU A 657 27.10 -48.74 75.98
C LEU A 657 27.78 -47.57 76.70
N GLY A 658 28.13 -46.50 75.99
CA GLY A 658 28.58 -45.23 76.58
C GLY A 658 29.87 -45.36 77.39
N VAL A 659 30.88 -46.03 76.84
CA VAL A 659 32.20 -46.19 77.48
C VAL A 659 32.87 -44.84 77.61
N ARG A 660 33.02 -44.38 78.86
CA ARG A 660 33.74 -43.14 79.18
C ARG A 660 35.20 -43.48 79.39
N PHE A 661 36.06 -42.88 78.57
CA PHE A 661 37.50 -42.94 78.70
C PHE A 661 38.01 -41.54 79.00
N ASP A 662 38.84 -41.40 80.04
CA ASP A 662 39.21 -40.10 80.60
C ASP A 662 40.14 -39.28 79.69
N ARG A 663 40.69 -39.89 78.63
CA ARG A 663 41.57 -39.23 77.66
C ARG A 663 40.90 -39.06 76.28
N PRO A 664 41.18 -37.96 75.59
CA PRO A 664 40.61 -37.70 74.26
C PRO A 664 41.26 -38.52 73.13
N LEU A 665 42.41 -39.16 73.38
CA LEU A 665 43.14 -39.96 72.39
C LEU A 665 43.74 -41.19 73.07
N ILE A 666 43.72 -42.33 72.35
CA ILE A 666 44.47 -43.54 72.70
C ILE A 666 45.80 -43.46 71.97
N SER A 667 46.91 -43.26 72.69
CA SER A 667 48.22 -42.97 72.08
C SER A 667 49.35 -43.91 72.51
N SER A 668 49.06 -44.85 73.40
CA SER A 668 50.00 -45.87 73.88
C SER A 668 49.31 -47.22 74.06
N GLU A 669 50.09 -48.30 74.11
CA GLU A 669 49.57 -49.64 74.39
C GLU A 669 48.86 -49.72 75.74
N ALA A 670 49.33 -48.97 76.74
CA ALA A 670 48.67 -48.86 78.04
C ALA A 670 47.27 -48.22 77.93
N ASP A 671 47.11 -47.21 77.08
CA ASP A 671 45.80 -46.57 76.85
C ASP A 671 44.81 -47.53 76.17
N VAL A 672 45.31 -48.40 75.28
CA VAL A 672 44.49 -49.45 74.64
C VAL A 672 43.96 -50.43 75.69
N GLU A 673 44.84 -50.92 76.56
CA GLU A 673 44.44 -51.89 77.59
C GLU A 673 43.46 -51.31 78.60
N GLU A 674 43.65 -50.04 78.98
CA GLU A 674 42.73 -49.30 79.84
C GLU A 674 41.35 -49.11 79.19
N TYR A 675 41.32 -48.73 77.90
CA TYR A 675 40.08 -48.62 77.15
C TYR A 675 39.35 -49.96 77.01
N LEU A 676 40.06 -51.04 76.67
CA LEU A 676 39.50 -52.39 76.56
C LEU A 676 38.96 -52.90 77.90
N THR A 677 39.65 -52.60 79.00
CA THR A 677 39.18 -52.95 80.35
C THR A 677 37.87 -52.25 80.67
N THR A 678 37.76 -50.97 80.33
CA THR A 678 36.54 -50.16 80.56
C THR A 678 35.39 -50.61 79.66
N MET A 679 35.66 -50.92 78.39
CA MET A 679 34.70 -51.50 77.44
C MET A 679 34.19 -52.86 77.93
N ARG A 680 35.10 -53.75 78.38
CA ARG A 680 34.75 -55.06 78.93
C ARG A 680 33.84 -54.93 80.15
N ALA A 681 34.13 -53.98 81.04
CA ALA A 681 33.30 -53.71 82.20
C ALA A 681 31.88 -53.25 81.80
N ALA A 682 31.77 -52.35 80.81
CA ALA A 682 30.47 -51.90 80.30
C ALA A 682 29.66 -53.04 79.65
N MET A 683 30.32 -53.90 78.84
CA MET A 683 29.68 -55.07 78.23
C MET A 683 29.17 -56.06 79.29
N LEU A 684 30.00 -56.41 80.27
CA LEU A 684 29.61 -57.32 81.35
C LEU A 684 28.48 -56.73 82.20
N GLY A 685 28.49 -55.42 82.44
CA GLY A 685 27.42 -54.72 83.15
C GLY A 685 26.07 -54.80 82.42
N ALA A 686 26.06 -54.54 81.10
CA ALA A 686 24.86 -54.63 80.30
C ALA A 686 24.30 -56.07 80.24
N VAL A 687 25.16 -57.08 80.07
CA VAL A 687 24.75 -58.49 80.08
C VAL A 687 24.18 -58.92 81.43
N ARG A 688 24.79 -58.50 82.54
CA ARG A 688 24.29 -58.78 83.90
C ARG A 688 22.92 -58.16 84.16
N ASN A 689 22.63 -57.02 83.55
CA ASN A 689 21.32 -56.35 83.62
C ASN A 689 20.27 -56.95 82.67
N GLY A 690 20.54 -58.12 82.09
CA GLY A 690 19.61 -58.84 81.22
C GLY A 690 19.53 -58.30 79.78
N LYS A 691 20.41 -57.37 79.40
CA LYS A 691 20.49 -56.87 78.02
C LYS A 691 21.34 -57.81 77.16
N ARG A 692 21.01 -57.92 75.87
CA ARG A 692 21.88 -58.57 74.88
C ARG A 692 22.59 -57.51 74.06
N ILE A 693 23.86 -57.76 73.70
CA ILE A 693 24.69 -56.79 72.99
C ILE A 693 24.88 -57.28 71.57
N THR A 694 24.59 -56.44 70.58
CA THR A 694 25.02 -56.66 69.19
C THR A 694 26.33 -55.91 68.97
N PRO A 695 27.37 -56.58 68.42
CA PRO A 695 28.67 -55.97 68.16
C PRO A 695 28.58 -54.83 67.14
#